data_AF-A0A8J3HXN4-F1
#
_entry.id   AF-A0A8J3HXN4-F1
#
_cell.length_a   1.000
_cell.length_b   1.000
_cell.length_c   1.000
_cell.angle_alpha   90.00
_cell.angle_beta   90.00
_cell.angle_gamma   90.00
#
_symmetry.space_group_name_H-M   'P 1'
#
loop_
_entity.id
_entity.type
_entity.pdbx_description
1 polymer ?
#
loop_
_entity_poly.entity_id
_entity_poly.type
_entity_poly.pdbx_seq_one_letter_code
_entity_poly.pdbx_strand_id
1 'polypeptide(L)'
;MHQAQTVRVQQDKPSLKLWYRQPAAQWLEALPVGNGHLGAMIHGGISEEVLQLNEDTLWSGEPYDTDNLDAITHLPELRRLILEERNYVAAQKLTRRMQGPYNESYQPLGNLRLRFMHQGEAQAYQRALDLDTALATVHYKAGDILFSREIFSSAADDLLVVRLTSDTSHALSLTAHLESVHPFTCIPNGSHTIRMTGHCPRHVDPDYFPTADSIIYDHGEDSHGMRFETQLQAIVEGGRITADEDGTLRVENAHTVTFFLSAATSYRGFASRPDLPAHALEQSCTTRLAEGISKGYNILREAHISDYQRLFQRVALDLGTSEGEELPTDERLAAVQKGARDDALLALFFQYGRYLLIASSRPGTQPANLQGIWNDQIRPAWSSNWTININTQMNYWLAEVCNLAECHSPLFDLIEDASVSGERIAQVYYGCRGWVAHHNMDLWRNAAPVGNGVGDPQWANWNMGGAWLCQHLWEHYAFSGDRLFLSQRAYPIMKKAAQFLLDFLVEDKQGHLTICPSTSPENLFITASGERAGVGAGSTMDIAIIHELFTHCIAASQALDIDQEFAHELTETLALLPQPAIGRHGQLQEWNEDFEEHEPGHRHMSHLYGLYPGEQITSEQTPELFQAARKSLEHRLVHGGGGTGWSRSWVVALWARLGEGDLAYEHLIELLKGSIVTNLFDLHPPLIFQIDGNFGATAAIAEMLVQSHADELAILPALPHTWNEGYVRGLRARGGLEVDVEWSNGLATSVILRASQSRHFLLRFPQQQRPIAIKNQSGQQIPWSSEHDRVALAMQNGMTYTLSFR
;
A
#
# COMPACT_ATOMS: atom_id res chain seq x y z
N MET A 1 42.58 3.62 40.99
CA MET A 1 41.11 3.81 40.94
C MET A 1 40.67 3.43 39.54
N HIS A 2 40.04 2.26 39.41
CA HIS A 2 39.57 1.70 38.15
C HIS A 2 38.35 2.49 37.65
N GLN A 3 38.44 3.02 36.42
CA GLN A 3 37.28 3.31 35.61
C GLN A 3 36.86 2.00 34.94
N ALA A 4 35.71 1.47 35.35
CA ALA A 4 35.05 0.37 34.66
C ALA A 4 34.53 0.90 33.31
N GLN A 5 35.16 0.45 32.22
CA GLN A 5 34.54 0.49 30.90
C GLN A 5 33.40 -0.52 30.92
N THR A 6 32.17 -0.01 30.90
CA THR A 6 30.98 -0.82 30.66
C THR A 6 31.07 -1.32 29.22
N VAL A 7 31.46 -2.58 29.06
CA VAL A 7 31.27 -3.34 27.83
C VAL A 7 29.76 -3.45 27.64
N ARG A 8 29.18 -2.62 26.76
CA ARG A 8 27.85 -2.91 26.22
C ARG A 8 28.02 -4.18 25.38
N VAL A 9 27.50 -5.29 25.90
CA VAL A 9 27.27 -6.49 25.10
C VAL A 9 26.47 -6.04 23.88
N GLN A 10 27.06 -6.25 22.70
CA GLN A 10 26.40 -6.06 21.42
C GLN A 10 25.26 -7.09 21.41
N GLN A 11 24.05 -6.68 21.78
CA GLN A 11 22.86 -7.50 21.56
C GLN A 11 22.80 -7.73 20.05
N ASP A 12 22.85 -9.01 19.64
CA ASP A 12 22.72 -9.39 18.24
C ASP A 12 21.42 -8.79 17.69
N LYS A 13 21.52 -8.05 16.58
CA LYS A 13 20.34 -7.46 15.94
C LYS A 13 19.36 -8.58 15.56
N PRO A 14 18.04 -8.38 15.72
CA PRO A 14 17.04 -9.34 15.24
C PRO A 14 17.27 -9.70 13.76
N SER A 15 17.13 -10.98 13.41
CA SER A 15 17.31 -11.44 12.03
C SER A 15 16.20 -10.91 11.12
N LEU A 16 16.50 -9.89 10.30
CA LEU A 16 15.59 -9.30 9.32
C LEU A 16 15.58 -10.08 8.00
N LYS A 17 15.40 -11.41 8.08
CA LYS A 17 15.44 -12.30 6.92
C LYS A 17 14.21 -13.18 6.84
N LEU A 18 13.62 -13.24 5.64
CA LEU A 18 12.73 -14.35 5.29
C LEU A 18 13.59 -15.45 4.71
N TRP A 19 13.60 -16.67 5.27
CA TRP A 19 14.48 -17.74 4.79
C TRP A 19 13.88 -19.14 4.92
N TYR A 20 14.32 -20.04 4.04
CA TYR A 20 13.72 -21.36 3.81
C TYR A 20 14.78 -22.41 3.45
N ARG A 21 14.50 -23.68 3.75
CA ARG A 21 15.38 -24.83 3.48
C ARG A 21 15.03 -25.59 2.19
N GLN A 22 14.08 -25.07 1.43
CA GLN A 22 13.57 -25.67 0.20
C GLN A 22 13.19 -24.59 -0.83
N PRO A 23 13.28 -24.91 -2.14
CA PRO A 23 12.72 -24.06 -3.19
C PRO A 23 11.22 -23.83 -3.02
N ALA A 24 10.71 -22.73 -3.58
CA ALA A 24 9.28 -22.48 -3.69
C ALA A 24 8.64 -23.46 -4.70
N ALA A 25 7.60 -24.17 -4.28
CA ALA A 25 6.81 -25.04 -5.13
C ALA A 25 5.70 -24.28 -5.90
N GLN A 26 5.32 -23.11 -5.40
CA GLN A 26 4.24 -22.27 -5.94
C GLN A 26 4.57 -20.78 -5.77
N TRP A 27 3.83 -19.93 -6.46
CA TRP A 27 4.08 -18.48 -6.49
C TRP A 27 4.01 -17.82 -5.10
N LEU A 28 3.05 -18.22 -4.25
CA LEU A 28 2.90 -17.74 -2.86
C LEU A 28 4.00 -18.21 -1.90
N GLU A 29 4.94 -19.04 -2.37
CA GLU A 29 6.16 -19.39 -1.62
C GLU A 29 7.39 -18.64 -2.14
N ALA A 30 7.32 -18.02 -3.32
CA ALA A 30 8.41 -17.28 -3.93
C ALA A 30 8.66 -15.97 -3.19
N LEU A 31 9.90 -15.47 -3.28
CA LEU A 31 10.33 -14.24 -2.62
C LEU A 31 10.24 -13.06 -3.59
N PRO A 32 9.54 -11.97 -3.25
CA PRO A 32 9.52 -10.78 -4.10
C PRO A 32 10.86 -10.05 -4.07
N VAL A 33 11.21 -9.44 -5.20
CA VAL A 33 12.14 -8.31 -5.32
C VAL A 33 11.51 -7.26 -6.20
N GLY A 34 11.85 -5.98 -5.98
CA GLY A 34 11.29 -4.89 -6.77
C GLY A 34 12.03 -3.58 -6.57
N ASN A 35 11.95 -2.70 -7.57
CA ASN A 35 12.52 -1.35 -7.53
C ASN A 35 11.46 -0.25 -7.75
N GLY A 36 10.17 -0.60 -7.61
CA GLY A 36 9.01 0.23 -7.97
C GLY A 36 8.55 0.05 -9.42
N HIS A 37 9.48 -0.12 -10.37
CA HIS A 37 9.18 -0.30 -11.80
C HIS A 37 9.26 -1.77 -12.22
N LEU A 38 10.41 -2.43 -12.05
CA LEU A 38 10.61 -3.87 -12.30
C LEU A 38 10.46 -4.68 -11.02
N GLY A 39 9.58 -5.69 -11.08
CA GLY A 39 9.36 -6.69 -10.03
C GLY A 39 9.75 -8.10 -10.49
N ALA A 40 10.19 -8.94 -9.55
CA ALA A 40 10.32 -10.37 -9.80
C ALA A 40 9.96 -11.22 -8.57
N MET A 41 9.38 -12.40 -8.80
CA MET A 41 9.12 -13.42 -7.79
C MET A 41 10.10 -14.58 -7.96
N ILE A 42 10.98 -14.78 -6.96
CA ILE A 42 12.11 -15.70 -7.01
C ILE A 42 11.74 -17.06 -6.43
N HIS A 43 11.70 -18.10 -7.26
CA HIS A 43 11.37 -19.46 -6.81
C HIS A 43 12.54 -20.17 -6.09
N GLY A 44 13.77 -19.92 -6.50
CA GLY A 44 14.95 -20.55 -5.93
C GLY A 44 15.18 -21.99 -6.42
N GLY A 45 14.64 -22.39 -7.56
CA GLY A 45 14.70 -23.79 -8.02
C GLY A 45 16.13 -24.28 -8.29
N ILE A 46 16.40 -25.58 -8.13
CA ILE A 46 17.77 -26.15 -8.19
C ILE A 46 18.21 -26.44 -9.63
N SER A 47 17.44 -27.27 -10.34
CA SER A 47 17.73 -27.66 -11.72
C SER A 47 17.16 -26.65 -12.72
N GLU A 48 16.03 -26.05 -12.38
CA GLU A 48 15.40 -24.97 -13.12
C GLU A 48 14.98 -23.89 -12.14
N GLU A 49 15.43 -22.67 -12.37
CA GLU A 49 15.00 -21.47 -11.67
C GLU A 49 13.95 -20.73 -12.48
N VAL A 50 12.99 -20.14 -11.78
CA VAL A 50 11.96 -19.28 -12.35
C VAL A 50 11.96 -17.95 -11.59
N LEU A 51 12.19 -16.88 -12.33
CA LEU A 51 11.90 -15.52 -11.90
C LEU A 51 10.67 -15.08 -12.67
N GLN A 52 9.50 -15.02 -12.03
CA GLN A 52 8.31 -14.44 -12.64
C GLN A 52 8.43 -12.92 -12.61
N LEU A 53 8.28 -12.27 -13.75
CA LEU A 53 8.62 -10.88 -14.01
C LEU A 53 7.37 -10.00 -14.13
N ASN A 54 7.50 -8.76 -13.66
CA ASN A 54 6.51 -7.71 -13.77
C ASN A 54 7.18 -6.38 -14.11
N GLU A 55 6.42 -5.51 -14.77
CA GLU A 55 6.74 -4.09 -14.98
C GLU A 55 5.47 -3.30 -14.64
N ASP A 56 5.57 -2.22 -13.89
CA ASP A 56 4.44 -1.52 -13.24
C ASP A 56 3.46 -0.83 -14.21
N THR A 57 3.90 -0.49 -15.43
CA THR A 57 3.08 0.09 -16.50
C THR A 57 2.53 -0.94 -17.49
N LEU A 58 2.82 -2.22 -17.32
CA LEU A 58 2.29 -3.29 -18.17
C LEU A 58 0.83 -3.63 -17.83
N TRP A 59 -0.11 -3.08 -18.60
CA TRP A 59 -1.55 -3.27 -18.41
C TRP A 59 -2.23 -3.62 -19.75
N SER A 60 -3.43 -4.18 -19.65
CA SER A 60 -4.31 -4.32 -20.80
C SER A 60 -4.93 -2.98 -21.20
N GLY A 61 -5.42 -2.94 -22.44
CA GLY A 61 -6.16 -1.79 -22.95
C GLY A 61 -5.31 -0.59 -23.33
N GLU A 62 -6.03 0.52 -23.50
CA GLU A 62 -5.58 1.85 -23.87
C GLU A 62 -6.61 2.85 -23.32
N PRO A 63 -6.41 4.18 -23.35
CA PRO A 63 -7.44 5.12 -22.90
C PRO A 63 -8.77 4.88 -23.62
N TYR A 64 -9.84 4.70 -22.85
CA TYR A 64 -11.17 4.30 -23.34
C TYR A 64 -12.26 5.29 -22.92
N ASP A 65 -13.39 5.26 -23.63
CA ASP A 65 -14.54 6.11 -23.30
C ASP A 65 -15.22 5.58 -22.03
N THR A 66 -15.23 6.42 -21.01
CA THR A 66 -15.85 6.15 -19.70
C THR A 66 -17.12 6.98 -19.48
N ASP A 67 -17.49 7.82 -20.45
CA ASP A 67 -18.66 8.68 -20.35
C ASP A 67 -19.96 7.87 -20.43
N ASN A 68 -20.92 8.22 -19.57
CA ASN A 68 -22.31 7.81 -19.70
C ASN A 68 -23.16 9.08 -19.71
N LEU A 69 -23.49 9.55 -20.92
CA LEU A 69 -24.22 10.81 -21.12
C LEU A 69 -25.65 10.79 -20.55
N ASP A 70 -26.23 9.60 -20.33
CA ASP A 70 -27.57 9.45 -19.78
C ASP A 70 -27.59 9.48 -18.24
N ALA A 71 -26.43 9.32 -17.58
CA ALA A 71 -26.34 9.22 -16.12
C ALA A 71 -26.98 10.42 -15.40
N ILE A 72 -26.69 11.64 -15.84
CA ILE A 72 -27.23 12.87 -15.24
C ILE A 72 -28.77 12.94 -15.33
N THR A 73 -29.37 12.35 -16.36
CA THR A 73 -30.82 12.36 -16.55
C THR A 73 -31.56 11.52 -15.50
N HIS A 74 -30.87 10.57 -14.87
CA HIS A 74 -31.40 9.70 -13.84
C HIS A 74 -31.27 10.27 -12.42
N LEU A 75 -30.36 11.22 -12.20
CA LEU A 75 -30.06 11.76 -10.87
C LEU A 75 -31.28 12.41 -10.17
N PRO A 76 -32.12 13.25 -10.83
CA PRO A 76 -33.29 13.83 -10.17
C PRO A 76 -34.29 12.78 -9.69
N GLU A 77 -34.59 11.78 -10.52
CA GLU A 77 -35.50 10.69 -10.15
C GLU A 77 -34.90 9.83 -9.04
N LEU A 78 -33.59 9.55 -9.09
CA LEU A 78 -32.90 8.82 -8.04
C LEU A 78 -33.00 9.52 -6.68
N ARG A 79 -32.77 10.83 -6.64
CA ARG A 79 -32.92 11.66 -5.43
C ARG A 79 -34.37 11.67 -4.93
N ARG A 80 -35.35 11.76 -5.82
CA ARG A 80 -36.78 11.69 -5.49
C ARG A 80 -37.14 10.34 -4.85
N LEU A 81 -36.70 9.23 -5.44
CA LEU A 81 -36.93 7.88 -4.91
C LEU A 81 -36.34 7.71 -3.50
N ILE A 82 -35.15 8.25 -3.24
CA ILE A 82 -34.46 8.09 -1.95
C ILE A 82 -35.02 9.04 -0.90
N LEU A 83 -35.00 10.35 -1.15
CA LEU A 83 -35.30 11.39 -0.16
C LEU A 83 -36.81 11.57 0.05
N GLU A 84 -37.61 11.48 -1.02
CA GLU A 84 -39.04 11.72 -0.94
C GLU A 84 -39.84 10.46 -0.67
N GLU A 85 -39.65 9.43 -1.50
CA GLU A 85 -40.45 8.20 -1.46
C GLU A 85 -39.91 7.10 -0.55
N ARG A 86 -38.62 7.16 -0.18
CA ARG A 86 -37.92 6.11 0.58
C ARG A 86 -38.00 4.74 -0.11
N ASN A 87 -37.95 4.73 -1.45
CA ASN A 87 -38.03 3.57 -2.31
C ASN A 87 -36.62 3.12 -2.76
N TYR A 88 -35.84 2.61 -1.80
CA TYR A 88 -34.42 2.28 -1.99
C TYR A 88 -34.20 1.16 -3.02
N VAL A 89 -35.14 0.22 -3.18
CA VAL A 89 -35.05 -0.87 -4.16
C VAL A 89 -35.20 -0.35 -5.59
N ALA A 90 -36.13 0.59 -5.83
CA ALA A 90 -36.25 1.24 -7.13
C ALA A 90 -35.04 2.13 -7.41
N ALA A 91 -34.57 2.86 -6.40
CA ALA A 91 -33.35 3.66 -6.48
C ALA A 91 -32.15 2.82 -6.91
N GLN A 92 -31.89 1.70 -6.23
CA GLN A 92 -30.79 0.78 -6.58
C GLN A 92 -30.89 0.24 -8.02
N LYS A 93 -32.07 -0.08 -8.51
CA LYS A 93 -32.26 -0.50 -9.91
C LYS A 93 -31.94 0.63 -10.90
N LEU A 94 -32.31 1.86 -10.57
CA LEU A 94 -32.04 3.04 -11.39
C LEU A 94 -30.55 3.42 -11.38
N THR A 95 -29.88 3.33 -10.23
CA THR A 95 -28.45 3.66 -10.07
C THR A 95 -27.55 2.87 -11.02
N ARG A 96 -27.90 1.62 -11.35
CA ARG A 96 -27.18 0.81 -12.34
C ARG A 96 -27.08 1.51 -13.70
N ARG A 97 -28.08 2.29 -14.10
CA ARG A 97 -28.06 3.03 -15.37
C ARG A 97 -27.05 4.19 -15.38
N MET A 98 -26.48 4.52 -14.24
CA MET A 98 -25.43 5.51 -14.08
C MET A 98 -24.04 4.85 -13.97
N GLN A 99 -23.88 3.59 -14.35
CA GLN A 99 -22.56 2.93 -14.39
C GLN A 99 -21.89 3.12 -15.75
N GLY A 100 -20.56 3.15 -15.74
CA GLY A 100 -19.67 3.07 -16.88
C GLY A 100 -18.98 1.69 -16.97
N PRO A 101 -17.94 1.58 -17.80
CA PRO A 101 -17.18 0.34 -18.03
C PRO A 101 -16.43 -0.17 -16.78
N TYR A 102 -16.14 -1.48 -16.78
CA TYR A 102 -15.14 -2.03 -15.86
C TYR A 102 -13.73 -1.61 -16.24
N ASN A 103 -12.83 -1.67 -15.26
CA ASN A 103 -11.42 -1.36 -15.42
C ASN A 103 -10.67 -2.38 -16.28
N GLU A 104 -9.57 -1.91 -16.89
CA GLU A 104 -8.55 -2.78 -17.44
C GLU A 104 -7.70 -3.43 -16.33
N SER A 105 -6.91 -4.43 -16.70
CA SER A 105 -6.22 -5.31 -15.74
C SER A 105 -4.70 -5.22 -15.84
N TYR A 106 -4.03 -5.29 -14.69
CA TYR A 106 -2.58 -5.38 -14.60
C TYR A 106 -2.06 -6.69 -15.19
N GLN A 107 -0.95 -6.68 -15.93
CA GLN A 107 -0.50 -7.83 -16.70
C GLN A 107 0.89 -8.36 -16.24
N PRO A 108 1.10 -9.68 -16.24
CA PRO A 108 2.42 -10.28 -16.01
C PRO A 108 3.32 -10.08 -17.24
N LEU A 109 4.57 -9.69 -17.01
CA LEU A 109 5.53 -9.54 -18.12
C LEU A 109 5.95 -10.90 -18.69
N GLY A 110 6.15 -11.88 -17.82
CA GLY A 110 6.56 -13.23 -18.21
C GLY A 110 7.47 -13.89 -17.18
N ASN A 111 8.36 -14.77 -17.62
CA ASN A 111 9.35 -15.45 -16.78
C ASN A 111 10.75 -15.36 -17.39
N LEU A 112 11.76 -15.20 -16.53
CA LEU A 112 13.12 -15.62 -16.82
C LEU A 112 13.33 -17.03 -16.27
N ARG A 113 13.62 -17.99 -17.17
CA ARG A 113 13.97 -19.37 -16.80
C ARG A 113 15.46 -19.60 -16.93
N LEU A 114 16.06 -20.15 -15.88
CA LEU A 114 17.47 -20.59 -15.90
C LEU A 114 17.53 -22.10 -15.65
N ARG A 115 17.97 -22.88 -16.64
CA ARG A 115 18.12 -24.34 -16.52
C ARG A 115 19.58 -24.71 -16.37
N PHE A 116 19.93 -25.25 -15.21
CA PHE A 116 21.28 -25.62 -14.84
C PHE A 116 21.63 -27.04 -15.30
N MET A 117 22.87 -27.25 -15.75
CA MET A 117 23.35 -28.53 -16.29
C MET A 117 24.22 -29.33 -15.30
N HIS A 118 24.29 -28.89 -14.03
CA HIS A 118 24.99 -29.64 -12.98
C HIS A 118 24.25 -30.94 -12.64
N GLN A 119 24.97 -31.88 -12.02
CA GLN A 119 24.49 -33.22 -11.70
C GLN A 119 24.60 -33.46 -10.18
N GLY A 120 23.74 -34.32 -9.65
CA GLY A 120 23.72 -34.70 -8.24
C GLY A 120 22.53 -34.15 -7.47
N GLU A 121 22.24 -34.77 -6.33
CA GLU A 121 21.20 -34.32 -5.41
C GLU A 121 21.68 -33.07 -4.67
N ALA A 122 20.80 -32.07 -4.53
CA ALA A 122 21.13 -30.85 -3.83
C ALA A 122 21.20 -31.07 -2.32
N GLN A 123 22.25 -30.56 -1.70
CA GLN A 123 22.45 -30.58 -0.24
C GLN A 123 22.65 -29.17 0.30
N ALA A 124 22.41 -28.99 1.60
CA ALA A 124 22.59 -27.72 2.29
C ALA A 124 21.90 -26.54 1.58
N TYR A 125 20.69 -26.79 1.06
CA TYR A 125 19.92 -25.77 0.36
C TYR A 125 19.43 -24.70 1.34
N GLN A 126 19.56 -23.45 0.94
CA GLN A 126 18.94 -22.32 1.60
C GLN A 126 18.58 -21.25 0.58
N ARG A 127 17.38 -20.66 0.70
CA ARG A 127 17.04 -19.39 0.04
C ARG A 127 16.62 -18.37 1.07
N ALA A 128 16.89 -17.09 0.82
CA ALA A 128 16.52 -16.02 1.71
C ALA A 128 16.22 -14.71 0.97
N LEU A 129 15.42 -13.84 1.57
CA LEU A 129 15.31 -12.42 1.27
C LEU A 129 15.79 -11.65 2.50
N ASP A 130 16.88 -10.93 2.35
CA ASP A 130 17.46 -10.09 3.39
C ASP A 130 16.84 -8.69 3.30
N LEU A 131 16.01 -8.34 4.28
CA LEU A 131 15.31 -7.06 4.29
C LEU A 131 16.22 -5.88 4.61
N ASP A 132 17.42 -6.06 5.17
CA ASP A 132 18.35 -4.94 5.38
C ASP A 132 19.07 -4.53 4.09
N THR A 133 19.18 -5.44 3.13
CA THR A 133 19.92 -5.22 1.88
C THR A 133 19.06 -5.29 0.62
N ALA A 134 17.81 -5.74 0.73
CA ALA A 134 16.92 -6.07 -0.38
C ALA A 134 17.56 -7.02 -1.40
N LEU A 135 18.28 -8.04 -0.91
CA LEU A 135 18.91 -9.07 -1.72
C LEU A 135 18.20 -10.40 -1.49
N ALA A 136 17.74 -11.02 -2.58
CA ALA A 136 17.34 -12.43 -2.56
C ALA A 136 18.57 -13.30 -2.83
N THR A 137 18.80 -14.32 -2.01
CA THR A 137 19.92 -15.25 -2.16
C THR A 137 19.46 -16.68 -2.22
N VAL A 138 20.23 -17.52 -2.90
CA VAL A 138 20.05 -18.97 -2.86
C VAL A 138 21.41 -19.65 -2.88
N HIS A 139 21.58 -20.65 -2.02
CA HIS A 139 22.80 -21.43 -1.89
C HIS A 139 22.45 -22.91 -1.84
N TYR A 140 23.20 -23.75 -2.54
CA TYR A 140 23.11 -25.21 -2.43
C TYR A 140 24.39 -25.87 -2.95
N LYS A 141 24.63 -27.10 -2.52
CA LYS A 141 25.68 -27.95 -3.09
C LYS A 141 25.09 -28.98 -4.03
N ALA A 142 25.68 -29.14 -5.22
CA ALA A 142 25.41 -30.28 -6.09
C ALA A 142 26.72 -31.07 -6.27
N GLY A 143 26.76 -32.29 -5.72
CA GLY A 143 28.03 -32.95 -5.44
C GLY A 143 28.83 -32.16 -4.40
N ASP A 144 30.12 -31.94 -4.65
CA ASP A 144 31.00 -31.16 -3.76
C ASP A 144 31.04 -29.65 -4.08
N ILE A 145 30.33 -29.20 -5.13
CA ILE A 145 30.40 -27.84 -5.66
C ILE A 145 29.31 -26.97 -5.04
N LEU A 146 29.69 -25.85 -4.45
CA LEU A 146 28.76 -24.83 -3.95
C LEU A 146 28.32 -23.90 -5.08
N PHE A 147 27.01 -23.84 -5.33
CA PHE A 147 26.38 -22.86 -6.22
C PHE A 147 25.71 -21.78 -5.38
N SER A 148 25.89 -20.53 -5.78
CA SER A 148 25.29 -19.37 -5.12
C SER A 148 24.63 -18.44 -6.12
N ARG A 149 23.52 -17.83 -5.70
CA ARG A 149 22.76 -16.84 -6.45
C ARG A 149 22.50 -15.63 -5.58
N GLU A 150 22.65 -14.44 -6.17
CA GLU A 150 22.22 -13.18 -5.58
C GLU A 150 21.37 -12.44 -6.62
N ILE A 151 20.16 -12.02 -6.22
CA ILE A 151 19.18 -11.37 -7.08
C ILE A 151 18.67 -10.10 -6.41
N PHE A 152 18.60 -9.01 -7.19
CA PHE A 152 18.00 -7.75 -6.75
C PHE A 152 17.49 -6.91 -7.93
N SER A 153 16.50 -6.08 -7.68
CA SER A 153 16.02 -5.06 -8.62
C SER A 153 16.53 -3.69 -8.14
N SER A 154 17.47 -3.09 -8.87
CA SER A 154 18.10 -1.82 -8.48
C SER A 154 17.25 -0.63 -8.92
N ALA A 155 16.82 0.21 -7.98
CA ALA A 155 16.17 1.49 -8.31
C ALA A 155 17.19 2.54 -8.76
N ALA A 156 18.44 2.44 -8.31
CA ALA A 156 19.50 3.38 -8.66
C ALA A 156 19.95 3.26 -10.13
N ASP A 157 19.73 2.08 -10.73
CA ASP A 157 20.18 1.74 -12.09
C ASP A 157 19.04 1.28 -13.01
N ASP A 158 17.85 1.08 -12.44
CA ASP A 158 16.66 0.58 -13.12
C ASP A 158 16.89 -0.74 -13.88
N LEU A 159 17.44 -1.73 -13.17
CA LEU A 159 17.80 -3.04 -13.69
C LEU A 159 17.51 -4.15 -12.68
N LEU A 160 17.01 -5.28 -13.17
CA LEU A 160 17.02 -6.54 -12.43
C LEU A 160 18.36 -7.25 -12.68
N VAL A 161 19.06 -7.62 -11.61
CA VAL A 161 20.40 -8.24 -11.65
C VAL A 161 20.36 -9.62 -11.02
N VAL A 162 20.91 -10.62 -11.72
CA VAL A 162 21.06 -12.00 -11.23
C VAL A 162 22.52 -12.41 -11.35
N ARG A 163 23.22 -12.55 -10.21
CA ARG A 163 24.61 -13.04 -10.15
C ARG A 163 24.61 -14.50 -9.73
N LEU A 164 25.24 -15.35 -10.52
CA LEU A 164 25.38 -16.79 -10.31
C LEU A 164 26.86 -17.14 -10.16
N THR A 165 27.26 -17.80 -9.08
CA THR A 165 28.65 -18.21 -8.85
C THR A 165 28.76 -19.69 -8.50
N SER A 166 29.93 -20.26 -8.78
CA SER A 166 30.34 -21.58 -8.32
C SER A 166 31.68 -21.48 -7.59
N ASP A 167 31.91 -22.24 -6.53
CA ASP A 167 33.19 -22.27 -5.82
C ASP A 167 34.30 -23.04 -6.56
N THR A 168 33.94 -23.73 -7.65
CA THR A 168 34.83 -24.52 -8.50
C THR A 168 34.90 -23.91 -9.90
N SER A 169 36.10 -23.67 -10.43
CA SER A 169 36.27 -23.12 -11.78
C SER A 169 35.66 -24.04 -12.85
N HIS A 170 35.03 -23.44 -13.85
CA HIS A 170 34.43 -24.14 -15.00
C HIS A 170 33.25 -25.07 -14.67
N ALA A 171 32.61 -24.91 -13.51
CA ALA A 171 31.51 -25.76 -13.07
C ALA A 171 30.11 -25.26 -13.47
N LEU A 172 29.98 -23.99 -13.89
CA LEU A 172 28.70 -23.36 -14.16
C LEU A 172 28.33 -23.43 -15.65
N SER A 173 27.41 -24.33 -16.00
CA SER A 173 26.80 -24.42 -17.33
C SER A 173 25.29 -24.38 -17.22
N LEU A 174 24.63 -23.54 -18.02
CA LEU A 174 23.18 -23.34 -17.97
C LEU A 174 22.64 -22.75 -19.27
N THR A 175 21.33 -22.80 -19.44
CA THR A 175 20.60 -22.03 -20.46
C THR A 175 19.67 -21.02 -19.82
N ALA A 176 19.56 -19.82 -20.40
CA ALA A 176 18.62 -18.78 -19.99
C ALA A 176 17.64 -18.47 -21.12
N HIS A 177 16.36 -18.38 -20.80
CA HIS A 177 15.28 -18.10 -21.75
C HIS A 177 14.24 -17.14 -21.13
N LEU A 178 13.67 -16.27 -21.96
CA LEU A 178 12.55 -15.40 -21.62
C LEU A 178 11.28 -15.92 -22.28
N GLU A 179 10.21 -16.03 -21.51
CA GLU A 179 8.88 -16.41 -22.01
C GLU A 179 7.82 -15.46 -21.46
N SER A 180 6.73 -15.25 -22.19
CA SER A 180 5.57 -14.50 -21.71
C SER A 180 4.30 -15.33 -21.88
N VAL A 181 3.30 -15.07 -21.03
CA VAL A 181 1.94 -15.59 -21.22
C VAL A 181 1.20 -14.87 -22.35
N HIS A 182 1.68 -13.68 -22.74
CA HIS A 182 1.19 -12.93 -23.88
C HIS A 182 1.85 -13.40 -25.18
N PRO A 183 1.26 -13.13 -26.36
CA PRO A 183 1.94 -13.34 -27.63
C PRO A 183 3.28 -12.61 -27.66
N PHE A 184 4.37 -13.36 -27.83
CA PHE A 184 5.73 -12.84 -27.80
C PHE A 184 6.62 -13.43 -28.89
N THR A 185 7.73 -12.75 -29.14
CA THR A 185 8.86 -13.25 -29.94
C THR A 185 10.13 -13.02 -29.14
N CYS A 186 10.97 -14.03 -29.02
CA CYS A 186 12.30 -13.91 -28.39
C CYS A 186 13.38 -14.22 -29.43
N ILE A 187 14.32 -13.31 -29.62
CA ILE A 187 15.40 -13.42 -30.61
C ILE A 187 16.75 -13.04 -30.01
N PRO A 188 17.87 -13.57 -30.55
CA PRO A 188 19.20 -13.11 -30.18
C PRO A 188 19.43 -11.66 -30.66
N ASN A 189 20.14 -10.87 -29.86
CA ASN A 189 20.66 -9.55 -30.22
C ASN A 189 22.19 -9.53 -30.00
N GLY A 190 22.92 -10.11 -30.96
CA GLY A 190 24.34 -10.43 -30.77
C GLY A 190 24.56 -11.74 -30.03
N SER A 191 25.76 -11.95 -29.48
CA SER A 191 26.18 -13.25 -28.92
C SER A 191 25.85 -13.48 -27.45
N HIS A 192 25.45 -12.42 -26.75
CA HIS A 192 25.37 -12.39 -25.29
C HIS A 192 24.08 -11.72 -24.77
N THR A 193 23.18 -11.36 -25.67
CA THR A 193 21.92 -10.70 -25.36
C THR A 193 20.79 -11.39 -26.11
N ILE A 194 19.66 -11.56 -25.45
CA ILE A 194 18.39 -11.94 -26.06
C ILE A 194 17.36 -10.86 -25.78
N ARG A 195 16.40 -10.70 -26.70
CA ARG A 195 15.32 -9.73 -26.61
C ARG A 195 13.98 -10.42 -26.80
N MET A 196 13.09 -10.24 -25.84
CA MET A 196 11.69 -10.63 -25.91
C MET A 196 10.83 -9.40 -26.19
N THR A 197 10.01 -9.43 -27.25
CA THR A 197 9.01 -8.39 -27.55
C THR A 197 7.63 -9.02 -27.65
N GLY A 198 6.59 -8.26 -27.32
CA GLY A 198 5.21 -8.74 -27.40
C GLY A 198 4.18 -7.64 -27.21
N HIS A 199 2.92 -8.05 -27.13
CA HIS A 199 1.77 -7.16 -26.96
C HIS A 199 0.82 -7.71 -25.88
N CYS A 200 0.35 -6.83 -25.00
CA CYS A 200 -0.74 -7.11 -24.07
C CYS A 200 -2.09 -7.18 -24.82
N PRO A 201 -3.13 -7.76 -24.21
CA PRO A 201 -4.49 -7.66 -24.73
C PRO A 201 -4.93 -6.20 -24.82
N ARG A 202 -5.72 -5.86 -25.84
CA ARG A 202 -6.39 -4.55 -25.95
C ARG A 202 -7.60 -4.41 -25.02
N HIS A 203 -7.99 -5.49 -24.35
CA HIS A 203 -9.05 -5.50 -23.34
C HIS A 203 -8.98 -6.77 -22.50
N VAL A 204 -9.14 -6.64 -21.18
CA VAL A 204 -9.34 -7.76 -20.25
C VAL A 204 -10.51 -7.47 -19.32
N ASP A 205 -11.54 -8.31 -19.38
CA ASP A 205 -12.63 -8.29 -18.40
C ASP A 205 -12.12 -8.74 -17.01
N PRO A 206 -12.58 -8.11 -15.91
CA PRO A 206 -12.24 -8.53 -14.55
C PRO A 206 -12.54 -10.01 -14.32
N ASP A 207 -11.77 -10.67 -13.46
CA ASP A 207 -11.87 -12.12 -13.18
C ASP A 207 -13.30 -12.56 -12.77
N TYR A 208 -14.00 -11.70 -12.04
CA TYR A 208 -15.37 -11.93 -11.55
C TYR A 208 -16.46 -11.66 -12.59
N PHE A 209 -16.13 -11.10 -13.77
CA PHE A 209 -17.11 -10.82 -14.82
C PHE A 209 -17.24 -12.03 -15.77
N PRO A 210 -18.42 -12.68 -15.85
CA PRO A 210 -18.57 -13.94 -16.57
C PRO A 210 -18.91 -13.71 -18.06
N THR A 211 -17.89 -13.46 -18.87
CA THR A 211 -17.99 -13.34 -20.33
C THR A 211 -17.32 -14.50 -21.05
N ALA A 212 -17.74 -14.78 -22.29
CA ALA A 212 -17.15 -15.85 -23.11
C ALA A 212 -15.77 -15.45 -23.67
N ASP A 213 -15.60 -14.17 -24.01
CA ASP A 213 -14.39 -13.61 -24.62
C ASP A 213 -13.75 -12.56 -23.68
N SER A 214 -13.29 -12.99 -22.50
CA SER A 214 -12.78 -12.10 -21.44
C SER A 214 -11.38 -11.51 -21.69
N ILE A 215 -10.67 -11.96 -22.74
CA ILE A 215 -9.31 -11.51 -23.08
C ILE A 215 -9.28 -11.29 -24.59
N ILE A 216 -9.11 -10.04 -25.01
CA ILE A 216 -9.17 -9.68 -26.42
C ILE A 216 -7.81 -9.13 -26.85
N TYR A 217 -7.17 -9.84 -27.78
CA TYR A 217 -5.98 -9.34 -28.49
C TYR A 217 -6.38 -8.74 -29.84
N ASP A 218 -5.60 -7.77 -30.29
CA ASP A 218 -5.52 -7.41 -31.70
C ASP A 218 -4.12 -7.71 -32.25
N HIS A 219 -3.97 -7.62 -33.58
CA HIS A 219 -2.76 -8.04 -34.28
C HIS A 219 -2.31 -6.96 -35.26
N GLY A 220 -0.99 -6.85 -35.44
CA GLY A 220 -0.35 -5.93 -36.39
C GLY A 220 0.29 -4.71 -35.72
N GLU A 221 0.97 -3.87 -36.51
CA GLU A 221 1.66 -2.68 -36.02
C GLU A 221 0.72 -1.61 -35.46
N ASP A 222 -0.54 -1.61 -35.90
CA ASP A 222 -1.62 -0.72 -35.42
C ASP A 222 -2.37 -1.27 -34.18
N SER A 223 -1.85 -2.34 -33.56
CA SER A 223 -2.39 -2.92 -32.32
C SER A 223 -2.59 -1.83 -31.24
N HIS A 224 -3.76 -1.88 -30.60
CA HIS A 224 -4.16 -1.02 -29.50
C HIS A 224 -3.67 -1.56 -28.14
N GLY A 225 -3.24 -2.83 -28.10
CA GLY A 225 -2.60 -3.42 -26.93
C GLY A 225 -1.20 -2.85 -26.67
N MET A 226 -0.88 -2.65 -25.39
CA MET A 226 0.44 -2.20 -24.93
C MET A 226 1.56 -3.10 -25.47
N ARG A 227 2.53 -2.52 -26.18
CA ARG A 227 3.77 -3.20 -26.54
C ARG A 227 4.69 -3.28 -25.34
N PHE A 228 5.44 -4.37 -25.25
CA PHE A 228 6.52 -4.50 -24.29
C PHE A 228 7.79 -5.01 -24.94
N GLU A 229 8.91 -4.63 -24.34
CA GLU A 229 10.23 -5.15 -24.65
C GLU A 229 10.96 -5.53 -23.36
N THR A 230 11.63 -6.67 -23.39
CA THR A 230 12.54 -7.13 -22.34
C THR A 230 13.85 -7.56 -22.96
N GLN A 231 14.97 -7.04 -22.46
CA GLN A 231 16.29 -7.46 -22.88
C GLN A 231 17.03 -8.11 -21.71
N LEU A 232 17.63 -9.27 -21.96
CA LEU A 232 18.48 -9.99 -21.01
C LEU A 232 19.88 -10.08 -21.60
N GLN A 233 20.85 -9.49 -20.90
CA GLN A 233 22.26 -9.54 -21.27
C GLN A 233 23.08 -10.28 -20.21
N ALA A 234 23.99 -11.14 -20.66
CA ALA A 234 24.82 -11.96 -19.78
C ALA A 234 26.31 -11.63 -19.90
N ILE A 235 26.96 -11.42 -18.76
CA ILE A 235 28.41 -11.27 -18.63
C ILE A 235 28.97 -12.52 -17.96
N VAL A 236 29.90 -13.18 -18.65
CA VAL A 236 30.43 -14.50 -18.27
C VAL A 236 31.92 -14.39 -17.92
N GLU A 237 32.30 -14.89 -16.75
CA GLU A 237 33.69 -14.96 -16.29
C GLU A 237 34.15 -16.42 -16.31
N GLY A 238 35.14 -16.72 -17.16
CA GLY A 238 35.52 -18.08 -17.50
C GLY A 238 34.47 -18.76 -18.38
N GLY A 239 34.87 -19.67 -19.27
CA GLY A 239 33.93 -20.35 -20.16
C GLY A 239 33.51 -19.54 -21.39
N ARG A 240 32.35 -19.88 -21.96
CA ARG A 240 31.81 -19.29 -23.20
C ARG A 240 30.31 -19.05 -23.10
N ILE A 241 29.82 -18.05 -23.83
CA ILE A 241 28.40 -17.83 -24.08
C ILE A 241 28.09 -17.83 -25.57
N THR A 242 26.93 -18.38 -25.93
CA THR A 242 26.31 -18.23 -27.26
C THR A 242 24.83 -17.87 -27.11
N ALA A 243 24.26 -17.25 -28.13
CA ALA A 243 22.84 -17.04 -28.27
C ALA A 243 22.34 -17.87 -29.46
N ASP A 244 21.38 -18.76 -29.21
CA ASP A 244 20.78 -19.63 -30.21
C ASP A 244 19.68 -18.85 -30.98
N GLU A 245 19.35 -19.28 -32.20
CA GLU A 245 18.36 -18.59 -33.06
C GLU A 245 16.94 -18.54 -32.44
N ASP A 246 16.64 -19.45 -31.51
CA ASP A 246 15.38 -19.53 -30.78
C ASP A 246 15.30 -18.59 -29.57
N GLY A 247 16.29 -17.72 -29.38
CA GLY A 247 16.32 -16.76 -28.27
C GLY A 247 16.77 -17.39 -26.95
N THR A 248 17.55 -18.47 -26.99
CA THR A 248 18.18 -19.08 -25.80
C THR A 248 19.62 -18.61 -25.62
N LEU A 249 19.98 -18.09 -24.46
CA LEU A 249 21.39 -17.91 -24.09
C LEU A 249 21.95 -19.21 -23.50
N ARG A 250 23.09 -19.68 -24.01
CA ARG A 250 23.77 -20.89 -23.53
C ARG A 250 25.13 -20.52 -22.95
N VAL A 251 25.31 -20.80 -21.66
CA VAL A 251 26.58 -20.64 -20.96
C VAL A 251 27.23 -22.00 -20.74
N GLU A 252 28.51 -22.11 -21.08
CA GLU A 252 29.30 -23.33 -20.97
C GLU A 252 30.56 -23.10 -20.15
N ASN A 253 30.76 -23.93 -19.13
CA ASN A 253 31.99 -24.03 -18.34
C ASN A 253 32.44 -22.69 -17.73
N ALA A 254 31.49 -21.92 -17.22
CA ALA A 254 31.76 -20.66 -16.54
C ALA A 254 32.17 -20.86 -15.09
N HIS A 255 32.80 -19.83 -14.53
CA HIS A 255 32.96 -19.70 -13.07
C HIS A 255 31.82 -18.85 -12.50
N THR A 256 31.52 -17.74 -13.19
CA THR A 256 30.50 -16.79 -12.79
C THR A 256 29.70 -16.31 -14.00
N VAL A 257 28.41 -16.06 -13.80
CA VAL A 257 27.54 -15.38 -14.77
C VAL A 257 26.80 -14.25 -14.06
N THR A 258 26.72 -13.08 -14.70
CA THR A 258 25.82 -12.01 -14.27
C THR A 258 24.84 -11.70 -15.39
N PHE A 259 23.56 -11.86 -15.10
CA PHE A 259 22.50 -11.40 -15.98
C PHE A 259 22.04 -10.02 -15.55
N PHE A 260 21.85 -9.16 -16.54
CA PHE A 260 21.23 -7.85 -16.41
C PHE A 260 19.96 -7.87 -17.27
N LEU A 261 18.83 -7.47 -16.67
CA LEU A 261 17.54 -7.43 -17.33
C LEU A 261 16.96 -6.02 -17.24
N SER A 262 16.49 -5.52 -18.38
CA SER A 262 15.73 -4.27 -18.48
C SER A 262 14.43 -4.55 -19.24
N ALA A 263 13.34 -3.89 -18.86
CA ALA A 263 12.09 -3.93 -19.61
C ALA A 263 11.49 -2.53 -19.77
N ALA A 264 10.70 -2.34 -20.83
CA ALA A 264 9.99 -1.11 -21.12
C ALA A 264 8.66 -1.44 -21.81
N THR A 265 7.68 -0.56 -21.64
CA THR A 265 6.40 -0.62 -22.36
C THR A 265 6.25 0.53 -23.33
N SER A 266 5.19 0.50 -24.12
CA SER A 266 4.80 1.60 -25.00
C SER A 266 3.93 2.67 -24.33
N TYR A 267 3.83 2.65 -23.00
CA TYR A 267 3.05 3.61 -22.22
C TYR A 267 3.56 5.05 -22.40
N ARG A 268 2.62 6.00 -22.50
CA ARG A 268 2.91 7.43 -22.76
C ARG A 268 2.25 8.37 -21.76
N GLY A 269 1.62 7.82 -20.73
CA GLY A 269 0.70 8.52 -19.85
C GLY A 269 -0.75 8.11 -20.08
N PHE A 270 -1.59 8.35 -19.07
CA PHE A 270 -2.94 7.80 -18.97
C PHE A 270 -3.91 8.26 -20.06
N ALA A 271 -3.65 9.41 -20.69
CA ALA A 271 -4.52 10.01 -21.71
C ALA A 271 -4.04 9.76 -23.15
N SER A 272 -2.96 9.00 -23.34
CA SER A 272 -2.39 8.69 -24.66
C SER A 272 -2.42 7.20 -24.92
N ARG A 273 -2.67 6.82 -26.18
CA ARG A 273 -2.55 5.41 -26.60
C ARG A 273 -1.14 4.89 -26.27
N PRO A 274 -1.01 3.62 -25.87
CA PRO A 274 0.29 3.02 -25.58
C PRO A 274 1.02 2.65 -26.88
N ASP A 275 1.47 3.66 -27.61
CA ASP A 275 1.96 3.50 -28.98
C ASP A 275 3.39 4.01 -29.21
N LEU A 276 4.23 4.12 -28.16
CA LEU A 276 5.66 4.37 -28.39
C LEU A 276 6.23 3.34 -29.40
N PRO A 277 7.04 3.81 -30.37
CA PRO A 277 7.51 2.95 -31.43
C PRO A 277 8.51 1.92 -30.88
N ALA A 278 8.51 0.71 -31.43
CA ALA A 278 9.34 -0.40 -30.95
C ALA A 278 10.83 -0.03 -30.80
N HIS A 279 11.39 0.77 -31.71
CA HIS A 279 12.78 1.21 -31.62
C HIS A 279 13.08 2.09 -30.39
N ALA A 280 12.09 2.80 -29.85
CA ALA A 280 12.26 3.61 -28.65
C ALA A 280 12.32 2.72 -27.39
N LEU A 281 11.50 1.68 -27.33
CA LEU A 281 11.56 0.65 -26.28
C LEU A 281 12.92 -0.06 -26.33
N GLU A 282 13.33 -0.46 -27.53
CA GLU A 282 14.65 -1.07 -27.77
C GLU A 282 15.79 -0.20 -27.29
N GLN A 283 15.77 1.07 -27.66
CA GLN A 283 16.82 2.01 -27.27
C GLN A 283 16.84 2.20 -25.75
N SER A 284 15.68 2.33 -25.10
CA SER A 284 15.57 2.50 -23.64
C SER A 284 16.19 1.32 -22.88
N CYS A 285 15.82 0.09 -23.25
CA CYS A 285 16.38 -1.13 -22.67
C CYS A 285 17.89 -1.24 -22.93
N THR A 286 18.33 -0.99 -24.18
CA THR A 286 19.75 -1.07 -24.57
C THR A 286 20.61 -0.06 -23.79
N THR A 287 20.12 1.16 -23.62
CA THR A 287 20.84 2.22 -22.88
C THR A 287 20.98 1.85 -21.40
N ARG A 288 19.91 1.45 -20.71
CA ARG A 288 19.98 1.02 -19.31
C ARG A 288 20.95 -0.15 -19.11
N LEU A 289 20.88 -1.16 -19.98
CA LEU A 289 21.81 -2.29 -19.95
C LEU A 289 23.26 -1.84 -20.13
N ALA A 290 23.56 -1.03 -21.16
CA ALA A 290 24.91 -0.58 -21.44
C ALA A 290 25.50 0.24 -20.27
N GLU A 291 24.70 1.14 -19.69
CA GLU A 291 25.10 1.95 -18.53
C GLU A 291 25.37 1.08 -17.31
N GLY A 292 24.45 0.18 -16.95
CA GLY A 292 24.61 -0.72 -15.80
C GLY A 292 25.81 -1.65 -15.95
N ILE A 293 25.95 -2.30 -17.11
CA ILE A 293 27.07 -3.21 -17.39
C ILE A 293 28.42 -2.49 -17.30
N SER A 294 28.49 -1.23 -17.76
CA SER A 294 29.73 -0.45 -17.70
C SER A 294 30.22 -0.18 -16.27
N LYS A 295 29.30 -0.13 -15.28
CA LYS A 295 29.64 0.00 -13.85
C LYS A 295 30.19 -1.29 -13.26
N GLY A 296 29.70 -2.43 -13.75
CA GLY A 296 30.02 -3.75 -13.22
C GLY A 296 29.26 -4.10 -11.94
N TYR A 297 29.19 -5.40 -11.65
CA TYR A 297 28.31 -5.95 -10.61
C TYR A 297 28.54 -5.37 -9.21
N ASN A 298 29.79 -5.25 -8.74
CA ASN A 298 30.06 -4.78 -7.38
C ASN A 298 29.56 -3.35 -7.15
N ILE A 299 29.77 -2.46 -8.13
CA ILE A 299 29.33 -1.05 -8.04
C ILE A 299 27.80 -0.98 -8.05
N LEU A 300 27.13 -1.75 -8.91
CA LEU A 300 25.66 -1.82 -8.95
C LEU A 300 25.07 -2.35 -7.64
N ARG A 301 25.67 -3.40 -7.08
CA ARG A 301 25.25 -3.99 -5.81
C ARG A 301 25.39 -2.99 -4.67
N GLU A 302 26.51 -2.28 -4.59
CA GLU A 302 26.72 -1.23 -3.58
C GLU A 302 25.75 -0.06 -3.74
N ALA A 303 25.49 0.37 -4.98
CA ALA A 303 24.53 1.44 -5.28
C ALA A 303 23.10 1.03 -4.88
N HIS A 304 22.68 -0.19 -5.21
CA HIS A 304 21.40 -0.77 -4.80
C HIS A 304 21.25 -0.78 -3.28
N ILE A 305 22.20 -1.37 -2.56
CA ILE A 305 22.15 -1.47 -1.09
C ILE A 305 22.11 -0.08 -0.47
N SER A 306 22.93 0.85 -0.94
CA SER A 306 23.01 2.21 -0.41
C SER A 306 21.70 2.99 -0.63
N ASP A 307 21.12 2.92 -1.84
CA ASP A 307 19.82 3.54 -2.14
C ASP A 307 18.72 2.96 -1.26
N TYR A 308 18.66 1.63 -1.16
CA TYR A 308 17.67 0.92 -0.37
C TYR A 308 17.78 1.22 1.14
N GLN A 309 18.98 1.10 1.71
CA GLN A 309 19.23 1.30 3.14
C GLN A 309 18.96 2.73 3.59
N ARG A 310 19.14 3.73 2.70
CA ARG A 310 18.77 5.13 2.97
C ARG A 310 17.28 5.29 3.33
N LEU A 311 16.41 4.40 2.83
CA LEU A 311 14.99 4.34 3.15
C LEU A 311 14.72 3.35 4.29
N PHE A 312 15.23 2.13 4.16
CA PHE A 312 14.89 1.05 5.08
C PHE A 312 15.44 1.25 6.49
N GLN A 313 16.70 1.67 6.65
CA GLN A 313 17.34 1.79 7.98
C GLN A 313 16.84 2.99 8.80
N ARG A 314 15.93 3.81 8.25
CA ARG A 314 15.29 4.91 8.99
C ARG A 314 14.48 4.43 10.18
N VAL A 315 13.83 3.27 10.07
CA VAL A 315 12.99 2.72 11.15
C VAL A 315 13.54 1.40 11.65
N ALA A 316 13.68 1.28 12.97
CA ALA A 316 14.01 0.04 13.65
C ALA A 316 12.95 -0.27 14.70
N LEU A 317 12.55 -1.53 14.79
CA LEU A 317 11.58 -2.03 15.77
C LEU A 317 12.16 -3.29 16.40
N ASP A 318 12.11 -3.36 17.72
CA ASP A 318 12.48 -4.52 18.52
C ASP A 318 11.38 -4.74 19.57
N LEU A 319 10.77 -5.93 19.54
CA LEU A 319 9.69 -6.35 20.42
C LEU A 319 10.14 -7.45 21.40
N GLY A 320 11.46 -7.62 21.57
CA GLY A 320 12.07 -8.67 22.37
C GLY A 320 12.39 -9.93 21.56
N THR A 321 13.06 -10.88 22.22
CA THR A 321 13.47 -12.14 21.60
C THR A 321 12.43 -13.24 21.71
N SER A 322 12.41 -14.15 20.74
CA SER A 322 11.51 -15.32 20.69
C SER A 322 12.30 -16.61 20.48
N GLU A 323 11.88 -17.72 21.12
CA GLU A 323 12.61 -19.00 21.07
C GLU A 323 12.80 -19.56 19.64
N GLY A 324 11.96 -19.16 18.69
CA GLY A 324 11.93 -19.64 17.31
C GLY A 324 12.69 -18.80 16.28
N GLU A 325 13.42 -17.74 16.67
CA GLU A 325 14.07 -16.82 15.71
C GLU A 325 15.07 -17.49 14.76
N GLU A 326 15.70 -18.58 15.20
CA GLU A 326 16.64 -19.37 14.41
C GLU A 326 15.96 -20.36 13.44
N LEU A 327 14.62 -20.43 13.43
CA LEU A 327 13.87 -21.29 12.54
C LEU A 327 13.61 -20.60 11.17
N PRO A 328 13.44 -21.38 10.09
CA PRO A 328 12.91 -20.90 8.82
C PRO A 328 11.57 -20.17 8.99
N THR A 329 11.30 -19.21 8.11
CA THR A 329 10.11 -18.34 8.22
C THR A 329 8.79 -19.11 8.12
N ASP A 330 8.73 -20.13 7.28
CA ASP A 330 7.60 -21.04 7.16
C ASP A 330 7.38 -21.88 8.44
N GLU A 331 8.46 -22.35 9.07
CA GLU A 331 8.41 -23.07 10.35
C GLU A 331 7.94 -22.14 11.49
N ARG A 332 8.40 -20.88 11.53
CA ARG A 332 7.98 -19.86 12.50
C ARG A 332 6.48 -19.55 12.36
N LEU A 333 6.03 -19.26 11.13
CA LEU A 333 4.63 -18.98 10.84
C LEU A 333 3.74 -20.18 11.20
N ALA A 334 4.16 -21.40 10.83
CA ALA A 334 3.42 -22.61 11.18
C ALA A 334 3.32 -22.84 12.70
N ALA A 335 4.33 -22.41 13.47
CA ALA A 335 4.27 -22.46 14.93
C ALA A 335 3.26 -21.43 15.48
N VAL A 336 3.24 -20.20 14.97
CA VAL A 336 2.25 -19.17 15.33
C VAL A 336 0.82 -19.61 14.97
N GLN A 337 0.65 -20.21 13.80
CA GLN A 337 -0.61 -20.85 13.36
C GLN A 337 -1.10 -21.93 14.33
N LYS A 338 -0.20 -22.58 15.06
CA LYS A 338 -0.49 -23.58 16.11
C LYS A 338 -0.59 -22.99 17.52
N GLY A 339 -0.48 -21.67 17.66
CA GLY A 339 -0.62 -20.95 18.93
C GLY A 339 0.70 -20.63 19.65
N ALA A 340 1.86 -20.81 19.01
CA ALA A 340 3.12 -20.30 19.56
C ALA A 340 3.14 -18.77 19.51
N ARG A 341 3.90 -18.16 20.43
CA ARG A 341 4.17 -16.72 20.44
C ARG A 341 5.51 -16.45 19.76
N ASP A 342 5.53 -15.47 18.87
CA ASP A 342 6.74 -15.01 18.16
C ASP A 342 6.62 -13.52 17.83
N ASP A 343 6.95 -12.65 18.80
CA ASP A 343 6.85 -11.19 18.60
C ASP A 343 7.96 -10.67 17.70
N ALA A 344 9.08 -11.40 17.59
CA ALA A 344 10.11 -11.12 16.61
C ALA A 344 9.60 -11.34 15.17
N LEU A 345 8.63 -12.24 14.96
CA LEU A 345 7.98 -12.43 13.65
C LEU A 345 7.05 -11.25 13.33
N LEU A 346 6.38 -10.68 14.33
CA LEU A 346 5.62 -9.43 14.17
C LEU A 346 6.55 -8.25 13.81
N ALA A 347 7.72 -8.14 14.44
CA ALA A 347 8.72 -7.14 14.07
C ALA A 347 9.25 -7.35 12.64
N LEU A 348 9.49 -8.60 12.23
CA LEU A 348 9.85 -8.95 10.86
C LEU A 348 8.74 -8.58 9.87
N PHE A 349 7.47 -8.87 10.21
CA PHE A 349 6.30 -8.56 9.39
C PHE A 349 6.10 -7.05 9.23
N PHE A 350 6.27 -6.28 10.31
CA PHE A 350 6.27 -4.81 10.27
C PHE A 350 7.31 -4.28 9.26
N GLN A 351 8.55 -4.78 9.34
CA GLN A 351 9.61 -4.40 8.42
C GLN A 351 9.36 -4.89 6.99
N TYR A 352 8.68 -6.03 6.83
CA TYR A 352 8.33 -6.55 5.52
C TYR A 352 7.35 -5.62 4.79
N GLY A 353 6.34 -5.07 5.47
CA GLY A 353 5.47 -4.04 4.86
C GLY A 353 6.24 -2.79 4.42
N ARG A 354 7.24 -2.35 5.19
CA ARG A 354 8.13 -1.24 4.77
C ARG A 354 8.98 -1.61 3.55
N TYR A 355 9.55 -2.82 3.54
CA TYR A 355 10.27 -3.36 2.39
C TYR A 355 9.40 -3.39 1.14
N LEU A 356 8.17 -3.90 1.25
CA LEU A 356 7.24 -4.04 0.12
C LEU A 356 6.92 -2.68 -0.50
N LEU A 357 6.69 -1.64 0.31
CA LEU A 357 6.39 -0.31 -0.22
C LEU A 357 7.60 0.29 -0.94
N ILE A 358 8.81 0.12 -0.39
CA ILE A 358 10.04 0.53 -1.09
C ILE A 358 10.19 -0.23 -2.41
N ALA A 359 9.85 -1.51 -2.44
CA ALA A 359 10.02 -2.36 -3.61
C ALA A 359 8.92 -2.16 -4.69
N SER A 360 7.77 -1.55 -4.35
CA SER A 360 6.62 -1.39 -5.26
C SER A 360 6.18 0.06 -5.52
N SER A 361 6.75 1.06 -4.84
CA SER A 361 6.33 2.46 -4.97
C SER A 361 7.52 3.41 -4.79
N ARG A 362 8.18 3.75 -5.89
CA ARG A 362 9.34 4.65 -5.90
C ARG A 362 9.03 5.92 -6.72
N PRO A 363 9.64 7.07 -6.42
CA PRO A 363 9.40 8.27 -7.22
C PRO A 363 9.60 8.02 -8.72
N GLY A 364 8.60 8.38 -9.52
CA GLY A 364 8.60 8.17 -10.98
C GLY A 364 7.99 6.85 -11.47
N THR A 365 7.53 5.97 -10.57
CA THR A 365 6.81 4.73 -10.90
C THR A 365 5.30 4.93 -10.73
N GLN A 366 4.49 3.93 -11.09
CA GLN A 366 3.09 3.84 -10.67
C GLN A 366 3.01 3.52 -9.16
N PRO A 367 1.89 3.88 -8.49
CA PRO A 367 1.66 3.48 -7.12
C PRO A 367 1.38 1.98 -6.99
N ALA A 368 1.65 1.44 -5.81
CA ALA A 368 1.34 0.06 -5.46
C ALA A 368 -0.15 -0.25 -5.71
N ASN A 369 -0.43 -1.21 -6.59
CA ASN A 369 -1.79 -1.70 -6.85
C ASN A 369 -2.20 -2.75 -5.81
N LEU A 370 -3.32 -3.46 -6.01
CA LEU A 370 -3.81 -4.50 -5.08
C LEU A 370 -2.77 -5.60 -4.76
N GLN A 371 -1.77 -5.79 -5.62
CA GLN A 371 -0.70 -6.79 -5.47
C GLN A 371 0.71 -6.15 -5.45
N GLY A 372 0.77 -4.83 -5.19
CA GLY A 372 1.99 -4.04 -5.26
C GLY A 372 2.42 -3.85 -6.71
N ILE A 373 3.31 -4.73 -7.17
CA ILE A 373 3.72 -4.87 -8.58
C ILE A 373 3.89 -6.35 -8.97
N TRP A 374 3.45 -7.32 -8.15
CA TRP A 374 3.73 -8.75 -8.36
C TRP A 374 2.44 -9.49 -8.71
N ASN A 375 2.34 -9.95 -9.95
CA ASN A 375 1.17 -10.66 -10.48
C ASN A 375 1.61 -11.67 -11.55
N ASP A 376 1.11 -12.91 -11.48
CA ASP A 376 1.35 -13.98 -12.46
C ASP A 376 0.15 -14.30 -13.39
N GLN A 377 -0.96 -13.56 -13.27
CA GLN A 377 -2.24 -13.86 -13.94
C GLN A 377 -2.62 -12.79 -14.96
N ILE A 378 -3.12 -13.21 -16.14
CA ILE A 378 -3.69 -12.30 -17.15
C ILE A 378 -4.99 -11.65 -16.66
N ARG A 379 -5.80 -12.41 -15.91
CA ARG A 379 -7.02 -11.96 -15.23
C ARG A 379 -6.80 -12.07 -13.72
N PRO A 380 -6.00 -11.16 -13.13
CA PRO A 380 -5.78 -11.19 -11.70
C PRO A 380 -7.07 -10.85 -10.95
N ALA A 381 -7.15 -11.30 -9.69
CA ALA A 381 -8.27 -11.00 -8.82
C ALA A 381 -8.50 -9.47 -8.75
N TRP A 382 -9.73 -9.07 -9.02
CA TRP A 382 -10.14 -7.65 -9.10
C TRP A 382 -9.24 -6.80 -10.00
N SER A 383 -8.79 -7.39 -11.11
CA SER A 383 -7.94 -6.74 -12.11
C SER A 383 -6.57 -6.30 -11.57
N SER A 384 -6.21 -6.67 -10.33
CA SER A 384 -5.06 -6.12 -9.60
C SER A 384 -4.97 -4.61 -9.77
N ASN A 385 -6.13 -3.94 -9.70
CA ASN A 385 -6.28 -2.53 -10.04
C ASN A 385 -5.99 -1.61 -8.83
N TRP A 386 -6.45 -0.36 -8.85
CA TRP A 386 -6.53 0.48 -7.66
C TRP A 386 -7.97 0.54 -7.16
N THR A 387 -8.29 -0.25 -6.14
CA THR A 387 -9.55 -0.15 -5.39
C THR A 387 -9.45 0.93 -4.32
N ILE A 388 -10.18 2.02 -4.52
CA ILE A 388 -10.05 3.26 -3.75
C ILE A 388 -11.21 3.50 -2.77
N ASN A 389 -11.85 2.42 -2.30
CA ASN A 389 -12.80 2.44 -1.18
C ASN A 389 -12.24 1.80 0.11
N ILE A 390 -10.94 1.51 0.15
CA ILE A 390 -10.12 1.17 1.33
C ILE A 390 -8.70 0.75 0.91
N ASN A 391 -8.55 -0.10 -0.11
CA ASN A 391 -7.32 -0.87 -0.35
C ASN A 391 -6.13 0.01 -0.75
N THR A 392 -6.30 0.87 -1.76
CA THR A 392 -5.24 1.81 -2.18
C THR A 392 -4.91 2.80 -1.07
N GLN A 393 -5.88 3.25 -0.27
CA GLN A 393 -5.59 4.11 0.88
C GLN A 393 -4.76 3.35 1.93
N MET A 394 -5.14 2.10 2.22
CA MET A 394 -4.43 1.21 3.13
C MET A 394 -2.98 0.95 2.70
N ASN A 395 -2.74 0.83 1.40
CA ASN A 395 -1.38 0.69 0.84
C ASN A 395 -0.44 1.82 1.28
N TYR A 396 -0.96 3.00 1.58
CA TYR A 396 -0.17 4.20 1.87
C TYR A 396 -0.30 4.70 3.32
N TRP A 397 -1.07 4.04 4.19
CA TRP A 397 -1.15 4.41 5.61
C TRP A 397 0.21 4.41 6.31
N LEU A 398 1.11 3.50 5.92
CA LEU A 398 2.46 3.42 6.48
C LEU A 398 3.43 4.48 5.94
N ALA A 399 3.15 5.10 4.79
CA ALA A 399 4.16 5.86 4.03
C ALA A 399 4.76 7.00 4.86
N GLU A 400 3.91 7.80 5.51
CA GLU A 400 4.38 8.92 6.32
C GLU A 400 4.93 8.45 7.67
N VAL A 401 4.13 7.73 8.46
CA VAL A 401 4.44 7.33 9.84
C VAL A 401 5.65 6.38 9.94
N CYS A 402 5.86 5.51 8.95
CA CYS A 402 7.01 4.60 8.87
C CYS A 402 8.21 5.18 8.09
N ASN A 403 8.24 6.50 7.92
CA ASN A 403 9.38 7.27 7.41
C ASN A 403 9.79 6.95 5.96
N LEU A 404 8.79 6.76 5.10
CA LEU A 404 8.90 6.46 3.66
C LEU A 404 8.15 7.50 2.81
N ALA A 405 8.21 8.78 3.18
CA ALA A 405 7.45 9.85 2.54
C ALA A 405 7.67 9.92 1.03
N GLU A 406 8.90 9.65 0.56
CA GLU A 406 9.22 9.63 -0.87
C GLU A 406 8.49 8.52 -1.62
N CYS A 407 8.21 7.39 -0.98
CA CYS A 407 7.43 6.30 -1.57
C CYS A 407 5.96 6.66 -1.74
N HIS A 408 5.47 7.75 -1.14
CA HIS A 408 4.10 8.23 -1.27
C HIS A 408 3.87 8.99 -2.59
N SER A 409 4.93 9.48 -3.24
CA SER A 409 4.81 10.36 -4.42
C SER A 409 4.07 9.74 -5.61
N PRO A 410 4.21 8.44 -5.93
CA PRO A 410 3.43 7.81 -7.00
C PRO A 410 1.91 7.89 -6.80
N LEU A 411 1.44 7.85 -5.54
CA LEU A 411 0.01 8.02 -5.27
C LEU A 411 -0.42 9.46 -5.58
N PHE A 412 0.41 10.46 -5.29
CA PHE A 412 0.10 11.84 -5.63
C PHE A 412 0.03 12.05 -7.15
N ASP A 413 0.92 11.39 -7.91
CA ASP A 413 0.91 11.40 -9.38
C ASP A 413 -0.41 10.81 -9.91
N LEU A 414 -0.84 9.66 -9.35
CA LEU A 414 -2.14 9.05 -9.68
C LEU A 414 -3.31 9.98 -9.34
N ILE A 415 -3.32 10.61 -8.17
CA ILE A 415 -4.39 11.51 -7.74
C ILE A 415 -4.49 12.73 -8.65
N GLU A 416 -3.35 13.30 -9.02
CA GLU A 416 -3.27 14.45 -9.92
C GLU A 416 -3.83 14.12 -11.31
N ASP A 417 -3.40 13.01 -11.90
CA ASP A 417 -3.92 12.53 -13.19
C ASP A 417 -5.43 12.20 -13.10
N ALA A 418 -5.85 11.49 -12.04
CA ALA A 418 -7.23 11.12 -11.82
C ALA A 418 -8.14 12.35 -11.61
N SER A 419 -7.61 13.44 -11.07
CA SER A 419 -8.36 14.68 -10.94
C SER A 419 -8.72 15.27 -12.31
N VAL A 420 -7.87 15.08 -13.33
CA VAL A 420 -8.15 15.51 -14.70
C VAL A 420 -9.28 14.67 -15.32
N SER A 421 -9.18 13.34 -15.24
CA SER A 421 -10.26 12.45 -15.70
C SER A 421 -11.56 12.68 -14.93
N GLY A 422 -11.45 12.89 -13.62
CA GLY A 422 -12.57 13.08 -12.71
C GLY A 422 -13.34 14.39 -12.91
N GLU A 423 -12.70 15.45 -13.44
CA GLU A 423 -13.40 16.68 -13.84
C GLU A 423 -14.44 16.40 -14.93
N ARG A 424 -14.07 15.57 -15.92
CA ARG A 424 -15.00 15.15 -16.98
C ARG A 424 -16.17 14.36 -16.41
N ILE A 425 -15.90 13.42 -15.51
CA ILE A 425 -16.93 12.60 -14.86
C ILE A 425 -17.86 13.45 -14.00
N ALA A 426 -17.34 14.39 -13.20
CA ALA A 426 -18.16 15.30 -12.39
C ALA A 426 -19.15 16.10 -13.25
N GLN A 427 -18.69 16.57 -14.41
CA GLN A 427 -19.53 17.30 -15.35
C GLN A 427 -20.57 16.40 -16.03
N VAL A 428 -20.15 15.25 -16.58
CA VAL A 428 -21.02 14.38 -17.40
C VAL A 428 -22.06 13.64 -16.57
N TYR A 429 -21.67 13.08 -15.43
CA TYR A 429 -22.56 12.24 -14.62
C TYR A 429 -23.44 13.07 -13.67
N TYR A 430 -22.94 14.21 -13.21
CA TYR A 430 -23.57 14.96 -12.11
C TYR A 430 -23.83 16.44 -12.41
N GLY A 431 -23.25 17.00 -13.48
CA GLY A 431 -23.37 18.43 -13.79
C GLY A 431 -22.68 19.34 -12.76
N CYS A 432 -21.71 18.79 -12.01
CA CYS A 432 -21.02 19.49 -10.92
C CYS A 432 -19.68 20.07 -11.39
N ARG A 433 -19.21 21.12 -10.71
CA ARG A 433 -17.81 21.57 -10.76
C ARG A 433 -16.90 20.56 -10.06
N GLY A 434 -15.61 20.82 -10.08
CA GLY A 434 -14.63 20.01 -9.37
C GLY A 434 -14.35 18.68 -10.06
N TRP A 435 -13.88 17.70 -9.29
CA TRP A 435 -13.60 16.36 -9.79
C TRP A 435 -14.12 15.29 -8.84
N VAL A 436 -14.41 14.11 -9.38
CA VAL A 436 -14.89 12.94 -8.65
C VAL A 436 -14.19 11.68 -9.16
N ALA A 437 -13.96 10.72 -8.28
CA ALA A 437 -13.58 9.35 -8.64
C ALA A 437 -14.36 8.37 -7.78
N HIS A 438 -14.70 7.22 -8.36
CA HIS A 438 -15.53 6.19 -7.72
C HIS A 438 -14.66 5.07 -7.12
N HIS A 439 -15.23 3.93 -6.72
CA HIS A 439 -14.48 2.94 -5.92
C HIS A 439 -13.28 2.26 -6.60
N ASN A 440 -13.09 2.38 -7.92
CA ASN A 440 -12.10 1.61 -8.67
C ASN A 440 -11.43 2.49 -9.75
N MET A 441 -10.13 2.26 -10.00
CA MET A 441 -9.32 2.94 -11.03
C MET A 441 -8.27 1.99 -11.63
N ASP A 442 -7.81 2.27 -12.85
CA ASP A 442 -6.77 1.53 -13.58
C ASP A 442 -5.68 2.48 -14.15
N LEU A 443 -4.76 1.94 -14.96
CA LEU A 443 -3.64 2.70 -15.55
C LEU A 443 -4.12 3.92 -16.34
N TRP A 444 -5.31 3.82 -16.94
CA TRP A 444 -5.93 4.82 -17.80
C TRP A 444 -6.72 5.87 -17.01
N ARG A 445 -6.67 5.80 -15.67
CA ARG A 445 -7.29 6.75 -14.73
C ARG A 445 -8.81 6.83 -14.92
N ASN A 446 -9.45 5.68 -15.11
CA ASN A 446 -10.91 5.61 -15.06
C ASN A 446 -11.42 6.15 -13.72
N ALA A 447 -12.20 7.22 -13.79
CA ALA A 447 -12.82 7.87 -12.63
C ALA A 447 -14.33 7.62 -12.56
N ALA A 448 -14.92 6.95 -13.56
CA ALA A 448 -16.34 6.64 -13.63
C ALA A 448 -16.73 5.50 -12.67
N PRO A 449 -18.00 5.39 -12.24
CA PRO A 449 -18.45 4.23 -11.48
C PRO A 449 -18.45 3.02 -12.40
N VAL A 450 -17.63 2.01 -12.13
CA VAL A 450 -17.60 0.78 -12.94
C VAL A 450 -18.91 0.00 -12.84
N GLY A 451 -19.09 -1.05 -13.63
CA GLY A 451 -20.19 -2.00 -13.44
C GLY A 451 -20.95 -2.39 -14.70
N ASN A 452 -20.75 -1.74 -15.84
CA ASN A 452 -21.43 -2.05 -17.11
C ASN A 452 -22.97 -2.14 -16.99
N GLY A 453 -23.57 -1.39 -16.06
CA GLY A 453 -25.02 -1.44 -15.77
C GLY A 453 -25.51 -2.71 -15.10
N VAL A 454 -24.60 -3.62 -14.74
CA VAL A 454 -24.89 -4.92 -14.12
C VAL A 454 -24.16 -5.12 -12.79
N GLY A 455 -23.19 -4.26 -12.47
CA GLY A 455 -22.53 -4.21 -11.17
C GLY A 455 -23.50 -3.84 -10.06
N ASP A 456 -23.23 -4.30 -8.85
CA ASP A 456 -24.05 -3.95 -7.70
C ASP A 456 -23.74 -2.51 -7.26
N PRO A 457 -24.75 -1.62 -7.20
CA PRO A 457 -24.54 -0.23 -6.79
C PRO A 457 -23.89 -0.03 -5.43
N GLN A 458 -24.02 -0.98 -4.49
CA GLN A 458 -23.43 -0.87 -3.16
C GLN A 458 -21.92 -0.62 -3.17
N TRP A 459 -21.22 -1.19 -4.17
CA TRP A 459 -19.79 -0.99 -4.40
C TRP A 459 -19.53 -0.09 -5.61
N ALA A 460 -20.25 -0.31 -6.71
CA ALA A 460 -20.00 0.33 -8.00
C ALA A 460 -20.10 1.86 -7.95
N ASN A 461 -21.18 2.36 -7.36
CA ASN A 461 -21.62 3.75 -7.46
C ASN A 461 -21.26 4.57 -6.22
N TRP A 462 -20.14 4.24 -5.58
CA TRP A 462 -19.61 5.01 -4.46
C TRP A 462 -18.67 6.10 -4.95
N ASN A 463 -19.03 7.36 -4.76
CA ASN A 463 -18.42 8.53 -5.39
C ASN A 463 -17.48 9.34 -4.48
N MET A 464 -17.03 8.77 -3.36
CA MET A 464 -16.13 9.44 -2.40
C MET A 464 -14.66 9.01 -2.55
N GLY A 465 -14.31 8.15 -3.51
CA GLY A 465 -12.95 7.63 -3.69
C GLY A 465 -11.92 8.74 -3.89
N GLY A 466 -12.23 9.71 -4.77
CA GLY A 466 -11.38 10.89 -4.97
C GLY A 466 -11.23 11.77 -3.73
N ALA A 467 -12.32 11.94 -2.96
CA ALA A 467 -12.31 12.74 -1.74
C ALA A 467 -11.49 12.07 -0.62
N TRP A 468 -11.58 10.75 -0.47
CA TRP A 468 -10.72 10.03 0.49
C TRP A 468 -9.26 10.07 0.05
N LEU A 469 -8.94 9.89 -1.23
CA LEU A 469 -7.55 10.02 -1.70
C LEU A 469 -6.95 11.40 -1.39
N CYS A 470 -7.73 12.48 -1.38
CA CYS A 470 -7.26 13.80 -0.96
C CYS A 470 -6.75 13.85 0.49
N GLN A 471 -7.15 12.92 1.38
CA GLN A 471 -6.57 12.76 2.71
C GLN A 471 -5.05 12.58 2.62
N HIS A 472 -4.57 11.78 1.67
CA HIS A 472 -3.14 11.49 1.51
C HIS A 472 -2.32 12.73 1.13
N LEU A 473 -2.89 13.62 0.32
CA LEU A 473 -2.28 14.91 0.00
C LEU A 473 -2.15 15.80 1.25
N TRP A 474 -3.19 15.85 2.08
CA TRP A 474 -3.12 16.58 3.34
C TRP A 474 -2.13 15.96 4.32
N GLU A 475 -2.14 14.64 4.48
CA GLU A 475 -1.27 13.92 5.39
C GLU A 475 0.22 14.16 5.08
N HIS A 476 0.58 14.15 3.80
CA HIS A 476 1.96 14.49 3.41
C HIS A 476 2.38 15.87 3.92
N TYR A 477 1.50 16.88 3.78
CA TYR A 477 1.73 18.21 4.35
C TYR A 477 1.74 18.18 5.89
N ALA A 478 0.79 17.49 6.53
CA ALA A 478 0.69 17.43 7.98
C ALA A 478 1.95 16.82 8.62
N PHE A 479 2.54 15.79 8.00
CA PHE A 479 3.77 15.16 8.45
C PHE A 479 5.06 15.92 8.09
N SER A 480 5.10 16.65 6.97
CA SER A 480 6.31 17.35 6.49
C SER A 480 6.38 18.84 6.86
N GLY A 481 5.24 19.53 6.85
CA GLY A 481 5.11 20.99 6.83
C GLY A 481 5.46 21.64 5.50
N ASP A 482 5.58 20.87 4.41
CA ASP A 482 5.99 21.40 3.11
C ASP A 482 4.90 22.30 2.49
N ARG A 483 5.06 23.60 2.69
CA ARG A 483 4.14 24.62 2.16
C ARG A 483 4.21 24.73 0.64
N LEU A 484 5.32 24.33 0.01
CA LEU A 484 5.45 24.34 -1.45
C LEU A 484 4.60 23.23 -2.05
N PHE A 485 4.74 22.02 -1.52
CA PHE A 485 3.87 20.90 -1.87
C PHE A 485 2.40 21.24 -1.64
N LEU A 486 2.07 21.80 -0.47
CA LEU A 486 0.70 22.19 -0.14
C LEU A 486 0.11 23.17 -1.16
N SER A 487 0.84 24.25 -1.47
CA SER A 487 0.35 25.32 -2.36
C SER A 487 0.31 24.95 -3.83
N GLN A 488 1.30 24.18 -4.31
CA GLN A 488 1.44 23.89 -5.74
C GLN A 488 0.73 22.62 -6.17
N ARG A 489 0.56 21.65 -5.26
CA ARG A 489 0.12 20.31 -5.62
C ARG A 489 -1.13 19.88 -4.85
N ALA A 490 -1.05 19.84 -3.52
CA ALA A 490 -2.14 19.29 -2.71
C ALA A 490 -3.40 20.16 -2.73
N TYR A 491 -3.28 21.43 -2.34
CA TYR A 491 -4.43 22.31 -2.14
C TYR A 491 -5.26 22.54 -3.41
N PRO A 492 -4.68 22.76 -4.61
CA PRO A 492 -5.46 22.87 -5.84
C PRO A 492 -6.35 21.66 -6.13
N ILE A 493 -5.84 20.44 -5.89
CA ILE A 493 -6.58 19.19 -6.11
C ILE A 493 -7.67 19.01 -5.05
N MET A 494 -7.33 19.23 -3.78
CA MET A 494 -8.28 19.15 -2.65
C MET A 494 -9.43 20.15 -2.83
N LYS A 495 -9.12 21.40 -3.21
CA LYS A 495 -10.11 22.45 -3.47
C LYS A 495 -11.11 22.03 -4.54
N LYS A 496 -10.64 21.42 -5.65
CA LYS A 496 -11.53 20.93 -6.71
C LYS A 496 -12.39 19.74 -6.24
N ALA A 497 -11.87 18.83 -5.43
CA ALA A 497 -12.70 17.77 -4.83
C ALA A 497 -13.78 18.36 -3.91
N ALA A 498 -13.43 19.38 -3.11
CA ALA A 498 -14.39 20.06 -2.24
C ALA A 498 -15.48 20.80 -3.05
N GLN A 499 -15.14 21.40 -4.19
CA GLN A 499 -16.10 22.02 -5.11
C GLN A 499 -17.11 21.02 -5.67
N PHE A 500 -16.68 19.80 -6.01
CA PHE A 500 -17.61 18.74 -6.42
C PHE A 500 -18.61 18.43 -5.31
N LEU A 501 -18.14 18.25 -4.08
CA LEU A 501 -19.00 17.94 -2.94
C LEU A 501 -19.97 19.08 -2.63
N LEU A 502 -19.53 20.34 -2.65
CA LEU A 502 -20.41 21.50 -2.49
C LEU A 502 -21.57 21.49 -3.51
N ASP A 503 -21.27 21.19 -4.78
CA ASP A 503 -22.30 21.14 -5.83
C ASP A 503 -23.18 19.88 -5.75
N PHE A 504 -22.67 18.81 -5.17
CA PHE A 504 -23.35 17.51 -5.11
C PHE A 504 -24.24 17.34 -3.88
N LEU A 505 -23.93 18.04 -2.78
CA LEU A 505 -24.77 18.11 -1.58
C LEU A 505 -26.17 18.63 -1.91
N VAL A 506 -27.17 18.07 -1.24
CA VAL A 506 -28.59 18.43 -1.38
C VAL A 506 -29.24 18.54 -0.01
N GLU A 507 -30.26 19.39 0.11
CA GLU A 507 -31.01 19.53 1.36
C GLU A 507 -31.85 18.27 1.63
N ASP A 508 -31.76 17.75 2.86
CA ASP A 508 -32.66 16.69 3.35
C ASP A 508 -33.99 17.28 3.86
N LYS A 509 -34.91 16.43 4.34
CA LYS A 509 -36.21 16.89 4.86
C LYS A 509 -36.10 17.59 6.23
N GLN A 510 -34.93 17.57 6.85
CA GLN A 510 -34.63 18.10 8.17
C GLN A 510 -33.88 19.45 8.07
N GLY A 511 -33.52 19.90 6.87
CA GLY A 511 -32.80 21.14 6.62
C GLY A 511 -31.27 21.00 6.69
N HIS A 512 -30.74 19.77 6.75
CA HIS A 512 -29.31 19.50 6.64
C HIS A 512 -28.89 19.34 5.17
N LEU A 513 -27.62 19.55 4.89
CA LEU A 513 -27.00 19.20 3.61
C LEU A 513 -26.47 17.77 3.67
N THR A 514 -27.05 16.88 2.86
CA THR A 514 -26.66 15.47 2.76
C THR A 514 -26.22 15.11 1.34
N ILE A 515 -25.62 13.94 1.18
CA ILE A 515 -25.19 13.41 -0.10
C ILE A 515 -26.19 12.37 -0.61
N CYS A 516 -26.60 12.47 -1.88
CA CYS A 516 -27.56 11.56 -2.49
C CYS A 516 -27.38 11.44 -4.01
N PRO A 517 -27.21 10.21 -4.55
CA PRO A 517 -27.13 8.91 -3.84
C PRO A 517 -25.86 8.77 -2.98
N SER A 518 -25.92 7.86 -2.02
CA SER A 518 -24.84 7.48 -1.11
C SER A 518 -24.90 5.98 -0.84
N THR A 519 -23.74 5.36 -0.61
CA THR A 519 -23.62 3.96 -0.18
C THR A 519 -22.65 3.87 1.01
N SER A 520 -22.67 2.74 1.72
CA SER A 520 -21.60 2.39 2.67
C SER A 520 -20.86 1.19 2.10
N PRO A 521 -19.65 1.36 1.51
CA PRO A 521 -18.90 0.26 0.92
C PRO A 521 -18.74 -0.90 1.92
N GLU A 522 -19.03 -2.14 1.59
CA GLU A 522 -19.90 -2.62 0.51
C GLU A 522 -21.08 -3.35 1.14
N ASN A 523 -21.74 -2.70 2.10
CA ASN A 523 -22.76 -3.28 2.95
C ASN A 523 -24.18 -2.92 2.48
N LEU A 524 -25.13 -3.79 2.80
CA LEU A 524 -26.55 -3.61 2.55
C LEU A 524 -27.29 -3.41 3.88
N PHE A 525 -28.29 -2.55 3.85
CA PHE A 525 -29.29 -2.43 4.91
C PHE A 525 -30.61 -3.11 4.53
N ILE A 526 -31.43 -3.39 5.53
CA ILE A 526 -32.79 -3.90 5.38
C ILE A 526 -33.78 -2.74 5.44
N THR A 527 -34.59 -2.60 4.38
CA THR A 527 -35.63 -1.57 4.27
C THR A 527 -36.81 -1.86 5.21
N ALA A 528 -37.69 -0.88 5.41
CA ALA A 528 -38.94 -1.08 6.17
C ALA A 528 -39.87 -2.15 5.57
N SER A 529 -39.74 -2.47 4.27
CA SER A 529 -40.47 -3.56 3.61
C SER A 529 -39.81 -4.95 3.81
N GLY A 530 -38.65 -5.01 4.45
CA GLY A 530 -37.87 -6.25 4.63
C GLY A 530 -37.01 -6.62 3.42
N GLU A 531 -36.87 -5.72 2.44
CA GLU A 531 -36.01 -5.91 1.28
C GLU A 531 -34.59 -5.40 1.54
N ARG A 532 -33.63 -5.77 0.69
CA ARG A 532 -32.22 -5.35 0.81
C ARG A 532 -31.94 -4.16 -0.11
N ALA A 533 -31.21 -3.18 0.39
CA ALA A 533 -30.72 -2.06 -0.42
C ALA A 533 -29.35 -1.59 0.09
N GLY A 534 -28.52 -1.07 -0.82
CA GLY A 534 -27.23 -0.44 -0.50
C GLY A 534 -27.15 1.04 -0.88
N VAL A 535 -28.16 1.53 -1.63
CA VAL A 535 -28.23 2.93 -2.08
C VAL A 535 -29.22 3.70 -1.22
N GLY A 536 -28.71 4.72 -0.53
CA GLY A 536 -29.47 5.63 0.31
C GLY A 536 -28.95 7.07 0.19
N ALA A 537 -28.98 7.80 1.30
CA ALA A 537 -28.44 9.14 1.41
C ALA A 537 -27.59 9.25 2.67
N GLY A 538 -26.55 10.08 2.64
CA GLY A 538 -25.75 10.46 3.82
C GLY A 538 -25.24 9.30 4.66
N SER A 539 -24.58 8.30 4.07
CA SER A 539 -23.87 7.30 4.87
C SER A 539 -22.86 7.98 5.81
N THR A 540 -22.63 7.39 6.98
CA THR A 540 -21.72 7.97 7.99
C THR A 540 -20.31 8.13 7.44
N MET A 541 -19.87 7.21 6.56
CA MET A 541 -18.58 7.30 5.88
C MET A 541 -18.50 8.52 4.95
N ASP A 542 -19.51 8.73 4.10
CA ASP A 542 -19.49 9.83 3.14
C ASP A 542 -19.49 11.18 3.87
N ILE A 543 -20.33 11.33 4.89
CA ILE A 543 -20.38 12.55 5.71
C ILE A 543 -19.05 12.81 6.42
N ALA A 544 -18.42 11.76 6.96
CA ALA A 544 -17.11 11.89 7.59
C ALA A 544 -16.02 12.29 6.58
N ILE A 545 -16.00 11.73 5.37
CA ILE A 545 -15.04 12.12 4.32
C ILE A 545 -15.25 13.57 3.87
N ILE A 546 -16.50 13.99 3.68
CA ILE A 546 -16.84 15.38 3.34
C ILE A 546 -16.35 16.33 4.44
N HIS A 547 -16.65 15.99 5.70
CA HIS A 547 -16.24 16.79 6.85
C HIS A 547 -14.71 16.94 6.91
N GLU A 548 -13.99 15.83 6.74
CA GLU A 548 -12.53 15.82 6.76
C GLU A 548 -11.93 16.66 5.63
N LEU A 549 -12.37 16.46 4.38
CA LEU A 549 -11.85 17.21 3.24
C LEU A 549 -12.10 18.72 3.37
N PHE A 550 -13.30 19.12 3.82
CA PHE A 550 -13.61 20.54 4.03
C PHE A 550 -12.74 21.13 5.15
N THR A 551 -12.54 20.40 6.24
CA THR A 551 -11.66 20.81 7.34
C THR A 551 -10.21 20.97 6.85
N HIS A 552 -9.70 20.04 6.04
CA HIS A 552 -8.36 20.14 5.46
C HIS A 552 -8.24 21.32 4.48
N CYS A 553 -9.25 21.59 3.65
CA CYS A 553 -9.24 22.77 2.78
C CYS A 553 -9.24 24.09 3.57
N ILE A 554 -10.01 24.17 4.67
CA ILE A 554 -10.01 25.34 5.56
C ILE A 554 -8.63 25.51 6.22
N ALA A 555 -8.06 24.42 6.74
CA ALA A 555 -6.73 24.44 7.36
C ALA A 555 -5.63 24.81 6.35
N ALA A 556 -5.70 24.32 5.11
CA ALA A 556 -4.79 24.67 4.04
C ALA A 556 -4.91 26.15 3.63
N SER A 557 -6.14 26.66 3.51
CA SER A 557 -6.42 28.08 3.25
C SER A 557 -5.80 28.98 4.32
N GLN A 558 -5.98 28.63 5.60
CA GLN A 558 -5.37 29.35 6.73
C GLN A 558 -3.85 29.24 6.73
N ALA A 559 -3.31 28.04 6.49
CA ALA A 559 -1.88 27.82 6.44
C ALA A 559 -1.25 28.67 5.35
N LEU A 560 -1.83 28.72 4.15
CA LEU A 560 -1.30 29.43 2.98
C LEU A 560 -1.67 30.92 2.90
N ASP A 561 -2.61 31.38 3.73
CA ASP A 561 -3.20 32.73 3.68
C ASP A 561 -3.86 33.07 2.34
N ILE A 562 -4.68 32.15 1.81
CA ILE A 562 -5.40 32.30 0.53
C ILE A 562 -6.86 31.83 0.64
N ASP A 563 -7.72 32.21 -0.30
CA ASP A 563 -9.08 31.65 -0.48
C ASP A 563 -10.00 31.72 0.77
N GLN A 564 -9.91 32.80 1.55
CA GLN A 564 -10.67 32.96 2.79
C GLN A 564 -12.20 32.93 2.58
N GLU A 565 -12.70 33.41 1.43
CA GLU A 565 -14.13 33.32 1.08
C GLU A 565 -14.58 31.87 0.85
N PHE A 566 -13.76 31.06 0.18
CA PHE A 566 -14.05 29.64 -0.02
C PHE A 566 -14.00 28.87 1.31
N ALA A 567 -13.01 29.15 2.15
CA ALA A 567 -12.94 28.56 3.49
C ALA A 567 -14.16 28.94 4.35
N HIS A 568 -14.71 30.15 4.19
CA HIS A 568 -15.94 30.55 4.85
C HIS A 568 -17.15 29.75 4.36
N GLU A 569 -17.34 29.60 3.05
CA GLU A 569 -18.40 28.77 2.45
C GLU A 569 -18.33 27.31 2.95
N LEU A 570 -17.13 26.73 3.01
CA LEU A 570 -16.92 25.39 3.56
C LEU A 570 -17.30 25.33 5.05
N THR A 571 -16.96 26.35 5.83
CA THR A 571 -17.29 26.43 7.26
C THR A 571 -18.81 26.49 7.47
N GLU A 572 -19.52 27.30 6.69
CA GLU A 572 -20.99 27.38 6.76
C GLU A 572 -21.63 26.05 6.35
N THR A 573 -21.10 25.40 5.31
CA THR A 573 -21.58 24.10 4.85
C THR A 573 -21.37 23.00 5.89
N LEU A 574 -20.20 22.95 6.54
CA LEU A 574 -19.91 22.00 7.63
C LEU A 574 -20.95 22.07 8.76
N ALA A 575 -21.41 23.27 9.11
CA ALA A 575 -22.42 23.47 10.14
C ALA A 575 -23.82 22.93 9.76
N LEU A 576 -24.05 22.69 8.46
CA LEU A 576 -25.30 22.12 7.93
C LEU A 576 -25.21 20.62 7.64
N LEU A 577 -24.04 19.98 7.78
CA LEU A 577 -23.94 18.53 7.60
C LEU A 577 -24.64 17.79 8.75
N PRO A 578 -25.29 16.64 8.46
CA PRO A 578 -25.85 15.79 9.50
C PRO A 578 -24.75 15.29 10.44
N GLN A 579 -25.05 15.25 11.73
CA GLN A 579 -24.10 14.74 12.73
C GLN A 579 -24.20 13.21 12.83
N PRO A 580 -23.09 12.50 13.08
CA PRO A 580 -23.12 11.07 13.34
C PRO A 580 -24.06 10.73 14.51
N ALA A 581 -24.87 9.68 14.35
CA ALA A 581 -25.88 9.30 15.32
C ALA A 581 -25.56 7.96 15.99
N ILE A 582 -26.05 7.81 17.22
CA ILE A 582 -25.98 6.55 17.98
C ILE A 582 -27.29 5.79 17.77
N GLY A 583 -27.21 4.54 17.35
CA GLY A 583 -28.35 3.67 17.05
C GLY A 583 -28.93 2.98 18.29
N ARG A 584 -30.00 2.21 18.08
CA ARG A 584 -30.74 1.52 19.16
C ARG A 584 -29.93 0.48 19.94
N HIS A 585 -28.84 -0.04 19.37
CA HIS A 585 -27.91 -0.96 20.05
C HIS A 585 -26.76 -0.22 20.74
N GLY A 586 -26.76 1.11 20.73
CA GLY A 586 -25.67 1.96 21.22
C GLY A 586 -24.46 1.98 20.29
N GLN A 587 -24.60 1.45 19.08
CA GLN A 587 -23.60 1.44 18.02
C GLN A 587 -23.59 2.77 17.27
N LEU A 588 -22.48 3.12 16.62
CA LEU A 588 -22.46 4.21 15.66
C LEU A 588 -23.27 3.80 14.42
N GLN A 589 -24.27 4.59 14.03
CA GLN A 589 -25.08 4.26 12.85
C GLN A 589 -24.21 4.24 11.59
N GLU A 590 -24.43 3.27 10.72
CA GLU A 590 -23.71 3.16 9.43
C GLU A 590 -24.32 4.04 8.33
N TRP A 591 -25.64 4.23 8.37
CA TRP A 591 -26.39 5.09 7.46
C TRP A 591 -27.07 6.24 8.21
N ASN A 592 -27.70 7.14 7.45
CA ASN A 592 -28.45 8.29 7.99
C ASN A 592 -29.68 7.90 8.82
N GLU A 593 -30.08 6.64 8.80
CA GLU A 593 -31.13 6.09 9.63
C GLU A 593 -30.62 4.81 10.31
N ASP A 594 -31.22 4.48 11.45
CA ASP A 594 -30.92 3.27 12.23
C ASP A 594 -31.55 2.03 11.57
N PHE A 595 -31.08 1.69 10.37
CA PHE A 595 -31.49 0.50 9.64
C PHE A 595 -30.94 -0.77 10.29
N GLU A 596 -31.64 -1.88 10.09
CA GLU A 596 -31.06 -3.20 10.36
C GLU A 596 -30.04 -3.53 9.27
N GLU A 597 -28.91 -4.13 9.67
CA GLU A 597 -27.86 -4.56 8.75
C GLU A 597 -28.22 -5.90 8.09
N HIS A 598 -27.94 -6.03 6.80
CA HIS A 598 -28.06 -7.33 6.14
C HIS A 598 -26.98 -8.31 6.61
N GLU A 599 -25.75 -7.80 6.75
CA GLU A 599 -24.57 -8.55 7.20
C GLU A 599 -23.95 -7.85 8.42
N PRO A 600 -24.42 -8.11 9.66
CA PRO A 600 -23.84 -7.49 10.86
C PRO A 600 -22.33 -7.75 11.01
N GLY A 601 -21.85 -8.89 10.52
CA GLY A 601 -20.43 -9.27 10.48
C GLY A 601 -19.71 -8.86 9.20
N HIS A 602 -20.18 -7.84 8.49
CA HIS A 602 -19.58 -7.41 7.22
C HIS A 602 -18.10 -7.05 7.37
N ARG A 603 -17.32 -7.26 6.30
CA ARG A 603 -15.87 -7.08 6.29
C ARG A 603 -15.43 -5.60 6.32
N HIS A 604 -16.23 -4.68 5.79
CA HIS A 604 -15.95 -3.25 5.87
C HIS A 604 -16.37 -2.65 7.22
N MET A 605 -15.59 -1.67 7.67
CA MET A 605 -15.89 -0.82 8.82
C MET A 605 -16.04 0.65 8.38
N SER A 606 -16.67 0.87 7.23
CA SER A 606 -16.77 2.17 6.56
C SER A 606 -17.25 3.31 7.45
N HIS A 607 -18.27 3.07 8.28
CA HIS A 607 -18.77 4.06 9.23
C HIS A 607 -17.81 4.38 10.40
N LEU A 608 -16.75 3.59 10.59
CA LEU A 608 -15.67 3.85 11.55
C LEU A 608 -14.50 4.63 10.94
N TYR A 609 -14.61 5.09 9.69
CA TYR A 609 -13.61 5.95 9.05
C TYR A 609 -13.21 7.16 9.91
N GLY A 610 -14.18 7.79 10.57
CA GLY A 610 -13.93 8.94 11.45
C GLY A 610 -13.10 8.62 12.70
N LEU A 611 -12.95 7.34 13.07
CA LEU A 611 -12.04 6.86 14.12
C LEU A 611 -10.66 6.51 13.54
N TYR A 612 -10.62 5.83 12.39
CA TYR A 612 -9.41 5.57 11.62
C TYR A 612 -9.74 5.31 10.14
N PRO A 613 -9.02 5.90 9.18
CA PRO A 613 -7.84 6.75 9.35
C PRO A 613 -8.13 8.19 9.79
N GLY A 614 -9.39 8.64 9.74
CA GLY A 614 -9.78 9.99 10.13
C GLY A 614 -9.62 10.26 11.62
N GLU A 615 -9.90 11.50 12.04
CA GLU A 615 -9.63 11.98 13.41
C GLU A 615 -10.83 12.67 14.08
N GLN A 616 -12.04 12.45 13.58
CA GLN A 616 -13.27 13.07 14.10
C GLN A 616 -13.80 12.40 15.37
N ILE A 617 -13.49 11.11 15.57
CA ILE A 617 -13.95 10.32 16.71
C ILE A 617 -12.79 10.11 17.68
N THR A 618 -12.79 10.82 18.80
CA THR A 618 -11.74 10.75 19.82
C THR A 618 -12.34 10.65 21.21
N SER A 619 -11.59 10.06 22.15
CA SER A 619 -12.05 9.87 23.53
C SER A 619 -12.33 11.17 24.28
N GLU A 620 -11.69 12.28 23.88
CA GLU A 620 -11.81 13.57 24.56
C GLU A 620 -12.81 14.51 23.89
N GLN A 621 -12.79 14.62 22.56
CA GLN A 621 -13.66 15.57 21.84
C GLN A 621 -15.06 15.00 21.61
N THR A 622 -15.18 13.70 21.37
CA THR A 622 -16.43 13.03 21.02
C THR A 622 -16.63 11.72 21.82
N PRO A 623 -16.60 11.77 23.17
CA PRO A 623 -16.59 10.57 24.02
C PRO A 623 -17.78 9.62 23.80
N GLU A 624 -18.97 10.15 23.51
CA GLU A 624 -20.16 9.33 23.25
C GLU A 624 -20.03 8.57 21.92
N LEU A 625 -19.55 9.23 20.86
CA LEU A 625 -19.29 8.60 19.56
C LEU A 625 -18.12 7.62 19.62
N PHE A 626 -17.10 7.90 20.44
CA PHE A 626 -15.98 6.99 20.67
C PHE A 626 -16.43 5.67 21.29
N GLN A 627 -17.33 5.71 22.28
CA GLN A 627 -17.95 4.50 22.84
C GLN A 627 -18.90 3.81 21.85
N ALA A 628 -19.61 4.56 21.02
CA ALA A 628 -20.46 4.00 19.97
C ALA A 628 -19.63 3.29 18.87
N ALA A 629 -18.49 3.87 18.48
CA ALA A 629 -17.54 3.28 17.54
C ALA A 629 -16.94 1.98 18.09
N ARG A 630 -16.57 1.95 19.38
CA ARG A 630 -16.18 0.71 20.07
C ARG A 630 -17.26 -0.35 19.95
N LYS A 631 -18.50 -0.02 20.29
CA LYS A 631 -19.63 -0.96 20.23
C LYS A 631 -19.89 -1.47 18.81
N SER A 632 -19.77 -0.61 17.79
CA SER A 632 -19.86 -1.01 16.39
C SER A 632 -18.78 -2.03 16.02
N LEU A 633 -17.53 -1.79 16.44
CA LEU A 633 -16.42 -2.72 16.20
C LEU A 633 -16.64 -4.06 16.90
N GLU A 634 -17.01 -4.06 18.17
CA GLU A 634 -17.37 -5.28 18.92
C GLU A 634 -18.52 -6.03 18.23
N HIS A 635 -19.54 -5.32 17.78
CA HIS A 635 -20.69 -5.90 17.09
C HIS A 635 -20.28 -6.59 15.78
N ARG A 636 -19.46 -5.92 14.94
CA ARG A 636 -18.89 -6.50 13.72
C ARG A 636 -18.13 -7.80 14.01
N LEU A 637 -17.24 -7.78 14.99
CA LEU A 637 -16.36 -8.90 15.31
C LEU A 637 -17.12 -10.12 15.85
N VAL A 638 -18.10 -9.92 16.74
CA VAL A 638 -18.93 -11.02 17.28
C VAL A 638 -19.75 -11.71 16.18
N HIS A 639 -20.05 -11.02 15.09
CA HIS A 639 -20.79 -11.58 13.95
C HIS A 639 -19.88 -12.07 12.80
N GLY A 640 -18.56 -12.11 12.99
CA GLY A 640 -17.62 -12.69 12.01
C GLY A 640 -16.86 -11.67 11.14
N GLY A 641 -16.93 -10.37 11.47
CA GLY A 641 -16.13 -9.33 10.82
C GLY A 641 -14.61 -9.50 11.02
N GLY A 642 -13.81 -8.79 10.23
CA GLY A 642 -12.36 -8.95 10.23
C GLY A 642 -11.86 -10.19 9.46
N GLY A 643 -12.71 -10.81 8.63
CA GLY A 643 -12.42 -12.10 8.01
C GLY A 643 -11.36 -12.09 6.89
N THR A 644 -11.08 -10.93 6.30
CA THR A 644 -10.04 -10.75 5.26
C THR A 644 -8.78 -10.13 5.88
N GLY A 645 -7.63 -10.29 5.22
CA GLY A 645 -6.37 -9.68 5.63
C GLY A 645 -6.46 -8.17 5.89
N TRP A 646 -6.82 -7.39 4.86
CA TRP A 646 -7.06 -5.95 4.99
C TRP A 646 -8.08 -5.57 6.08
N SER A 647 -9.16 -6.34 6.23
CA SER A 647 -10.20 -6.05 7.23
C SER A 647 -9.66 -6.26 8.64
N ARG A 648 -8.89 -7.34 8.86
CA ARG A 648 -8.21 -7.59 10.12
C ARG A 648 -7.17 -6.52 10.42
N SER A 649 -6.40 -6.07 9.42
CA SER A 649 -5.45 -4.96 9.59
C SER A 649 -6.13 -3.65 10.00
N TRP A 650 -7.29 -3.33 9.41
CA TRP A 650 -8.08 -2.17 9.84
C TRP A 650 -8.60 -2.32 11.27
N VAL A 651 -9.05 -3.52 11.67
CA VAL A 651 -9.44 -3.82 13.06
C VAL A 651 -8.32 -3.53 14.05
N VAL A 652 -7.07 -3.91 13.73
CA VAL A 652 -5.92 -3.62 14.60
C VAL A 652 -5.75 -2.10 14.77
N ALA A 653 -5.83 -1.33 13.67
CA ALA A 653 -5.72 0.13 13.73
C ALA A 653 -6.86 0.78 14.53
N LEU A 654 -8.09 0.27 14.39
CA LEU A 654 -9.25 0.74 15.15
C LEU A 654 -9.09 0.45 16.65
N TRP A 655 -8.64 -0.74 17.04
CA TRP A 655 -8.33 -1.04 18.44
C TRP A 655 -7.18 -0.19 18.99
N ALA A 656 -6.16 0.09 18.17
CA ALA A 656 -5.07 1.00 18.53
C ALA A 656 -5.59 2.42 18.81
N ARG A 657 -6.49 2.95 17.97
CA ARG A 657 -7.16 4.24 18.19
C ARG A 657 -8.10 4.24 19.40
N LEU A 658 -8.66 3.09 19.75
CA LEU A 658 -9.45 2.91 20.98
C LEU A 658 -8.58 2.81 22.25
N GLY A 659 -7.25 2.73 22.12
CA GLY A 659 -6.32 2.55 23.25
C GLY A 659 -6.24 1.11 23.76
N GLU A 660 -6.75 0.14 23.02
CA GLU A 660 -6.89 -1.26 23.43
C GLU A 660 -5.75 -2.12 22.85
N GLY A 661 -4.57 -1.99 23.44
CA GLY A 661 -3.34 -2.64 22.95
C GLY A 661 -3.42 -4.17 22.90
N ASP A 662 -4.01 -4.81 23.92
CA ASP A 662 -4.15 -6.26 23.96
C ASP A 662 -5.10 -6.79 22.88
N LEU A 663 -6.24 -6.11 22.64
CA LEU A 663 -7.17 -6.48 21.58
C LEU A 663 -6.53 -6.27 20.19
N ALA A 664 -5.76 -5.19 20.01
CA ALA A 664 -4.99 -4.98 18.78
C ALA A 664 -3.97 -6.12 18.56
N TYR A 665 -3.25 -6.53 19.60
CA TYR A 665 -2.31 -7.65 19.55
C TYR A 665 -2.99 -8.98 19.22
N GLU A 666 -4.13 -9.29 19.86
CA GLU A 666 -4.89 -10.49 19.55
C GLU A 666 -5.25 -10.57 18.06
N HIS A 667 -5.69 -9.46 17.47
CA HIS A 667 -6.03 -9.42 16.05
C HIS A 667 -4.82 -9.45 15.11
N LEU A 668 -3.64 -8.95 15.52
CA LEU A 668 -2.39 -9.18 14.78
C LEU A 668 -2.02 -10.66 14.75
N ILE A 669 -2.20 -11.37 15.86
CA ILE A 669 -1.96 -12.82 15.91
C ILE A 669 -2.97 -13.55 15.03
N GLU A 670 -4.26 -13.19 15.06
CA GLU A 670 -5.26 -13.80 14.18
C GLU A 670 -5.00 -13.50 12.69
N LEU A 671 -4.43 -12.33 12.34
CA LEU A 671 -3.95 -12.05 11.00
C LEU A 671 -2.87 -13.05 10.58
N LEU A 672 -1.80 -13.21 11.39
CA LEU A 672 -0.72 -14.17 11.10
C LEU A 672 -1.22 -15.61 10.99
N LYS A 673 -2.24 -15.98 11.78
CA LYS A 673 -2.81 -17.33 11.75
C LYS A 673 -3.67 -17.59 10.52
N GLY A 674 -4.51 -16.63 10.14
CA GLY A 674 -5.60 -16.85 9.19
C GLY A 674 -5.38 -16.29 7.79
N SER A 675 -4.53 -15.27 7.65
CA SER A 675 -4.42 -14.47 6.42
C SER A 675 -2.99 -14.38 5.87
N ILE A 676 -1.96 -14.83 6.59
CA ILE A 676 -0.58 -14.75 6.12
C ILE A 676 -0.09 -16.10 5.59
N VAL A 677 0.56 -16.09 4.42
CA VAL A 677 1.19 -17.27 3.80
C VAL A 677 2.69 -17.34 4.07
N THR A 678 3.31 -18.43 3.61
CA THR A 678 4.70 -18.78 3.86
C THR A 678 5.71 -17.70 3.50
N ASN A 679 5.49 -16.94 2.43
CA ASN A 679 6.36 -15.81 2.06
C ASN A 679 6.01 -14.49 2.77
N LEU A 680 5.16 -14.56 3.80
CA LEU A 680 4.58 -13.46 4.57
C LEU A 680 3.68 -12.50 3.78
N PHE A 681 3.21 -12.86 2.58
CA PHE A 681 2.13 -12.14 1.93
C PHE A 681 0.81 -12.29 2.66
N ASP A 682 0.04 -11.20 2.63
CA ASP A 682 -1.34 -11.16 3.09
C ASP A 682 -2.30 -11.79 2.08
N LEU A 683 -3.40 -12.35 2.59
CA LEU A 683 -4.42 -12.99 1.79
C LEU A 683 -5.79 -12.38 2.05
N HIS A 684 -6.48 -12.17 0.94
CA HIS A 684 -7.92 -12.30 0.91
C HIS A 684 -8.31 -13.79 0.79
N PRO A 685 -9.25 -14.28 1.62
CA PRO A 685 -9.75 -15.65 1.52
C PRO A 685 -10.29 -16.01 0.12
N PRO A 686 -10.17 -17.28 -0.32
CA PRO A 686 -9.51 -18.38 0.38
C PRO A 686 -7.97 -18.37 0.26
N LEU A 687 -7.39 -17.95 -0.87
CA LEU A 687 -5.94 -17.91 -1.15
C LEU A 687 -5.59 -16.86 -2.23
N ILE A 688 -6.15 -15.65 -2.14
CA ILE A 688 -5.87 -14.56 -3.08
C ILE A 688 -4.91 -13.60 -2.42
N PHE A 689 -3.71 -13.43 -2.97
CA PHE A 689 -2.77 -12.42 -2.48
C PHE A 689 -3.34 -11.01 -2.71
N GLN A 690 -3.41 -10.25 -1.61
CA GLN A 690 -3.67 -8.81 -1.61
C GLN A 690 -2.65 -8.16 -0.68
N ILE A 691 -2.00 -7.10 -1.13
CA ILE A 691 -0.87 -6.50 -0.40
C ILE A 691 -1.33 -5.53 0.72
N ASP A 692 -2.57 -5.07 0.63
CA ASP A 692 -3.18 -4.09 1.53
C ASP A 692 -3.07 -4.51 3.00
N GLY A 693 -3.33 -5.78 3.34
CA GLY A 693 -3.20 -6.27 4.71
C GLY A 693 -1.78 -6.21 5.27
N ASN A 694 -0.74 -6.41 4.44
CA ASN A 694 0.66 -6.21 4.84
C ASN A 694 0.90 -4.74 5.24
N PHE A 695 0.49 -3.81 4.39
CA PHE A 695 0.67 -2.38 4.60
C PHE A 695 -0.14 -1.85 5.78
N GLY A 696 -1.41 -2.25 5.87
CA GLY A 696 -2.32 -1.86 6.93
C GLY A 696 -1.84 -2.33 8.30
N ALA A 697 -1.33 -3.55 8.42
CA ALA A 697 -0.79 -4.07 9.67
C ALA A 697 0.50 -3.34 10.09
N THR A 698 1.39 -3.03 9.16
CA THR A 698 2.58 -2.20 9.43
C THR A 698 2.18 -0.83 9.97
N ALA A 699 1.20 -0.17 9.35
CA ALA A 699 0.67 1.11 9.84
C ALA A 699 0.01 0.97 11.22
N ALA A 700 -0.78 -0.08 11.43
CA ALA A 700 -1.45 -0.33 12.71
C ALA A 700 -0.48 -0.58 13.86
N ILE A 701 0.61 -1.32 13.63
CA ILE A 701 1.69 -1.50 14.63
C ILE A 701 2.34 -0.16 14.96
N ALA A 702 2.58 0.71 13.96
CA ALA A 702 3.06 2.07 14.23
C ALA A 702 2.04 2.86 15.08
N GLU A 703 0.74 2.76 14.76
CA GLU A 703 -0.35 3.42 15.48
C GLU A 703 -0.53 2.91 16.93
N MET A 704 -0.12 1.67 17.23
CA MET A 704 -0.07 1.16 18.61
C MET A 704 1.04 1.82 19.43
N LEU A 705 2.14 2.23 18.78
CA LEU A 705 3.36 2.74 19.41
C LEU A 705 3.42 4.27 19.45
N VAL A 706 2.94 4.96 18.42
CA VAL A 706 2.92 6.42 18.30
C VAL A 706 1.67 6.87 17.56
N GLN A 707 0.93 7.81 18.15
CA GLN A 707 -0.19 8.48 17.51
C GLN A 707 0.07 9.99 17.46
N SER A 708 -0.26 10.65 16.35
CA SER A 708 -0.04 12.09 16.18
C SER A 708 -1.22 12.81 15.52
N HIS A 709 -2.42 12.45 15.93
CA HIS A 709 -3.69 13.03 15.48
C HIS A 709 -4.35 13.77 16.65
N ALA A 710 -5.46 14.48 16.40
CA ALA A 710 -6.20 15.19 17.45
C ALA A 710 -5.34 16.21 18.25
N ASP A 711 -4.47 16.93 17.55
CA ASP A 711 -3.58 17.98 18.09
C ASP A 711 -2.60 17.54 19.20
N GLU A 712 -2.35 16.24 19.33
CA GLU A 712 -1.38 15.69 20.30
C GLU A 712 -0.40 14.69 19.69
N LEU A 713 0.71 14.45 20.39
CA LEU A 713 1.60 13.32 20.17
C LEU A 713 1.48 12.36 21.35
N ALA A 714 0.84 11.22 21.13
CA ALA A 714 0.72 10.16 22.13
C ALA A 714 1.78 9.08 21.91
N ILE A 715 2.51 8.80 22.99
CA ILE A 715 3.57 7.80 23.05
C ILE A 715 3.03 6.54 23.72
N LEU A 716 3.24 5.39 23.09
CA LEU A 716 2.75 4.08 23.51
C LEU A 716 1.24 4.07 23.82
N PRO A 717 0.38 4.64 22.94
CA PRO A 717 -1.04 4.84 23.22
C PRO A 717 -1.82 3.51 23.36
N ALA A 718 -1.36 2.43 22.73
CA ALA A 718 -2.00 1.12 22.75
C ALA A 718 -0.94 0.00 22.77
N LEU A 719 0.05 0.10 23.67
CA LEU A 719 1.07 -0.94 23.85
C LEU A 719 0.45 -2.19 24.54
N PRO A 720 0.50 -3.39 23.94
CA PRO A 720 -0.02 -4.60 24.57
C PRO A 720 0.85 -5.00 25.77
N HIS A 721 0.22 -5.63 26.77
CA HIS A 721 0.90 -6.12 27.97
C HIS A 721 1.97 -7.17 27.67
N THR A 722 1.88 -7.86 26.53
CA THR A 722 2.87 -8.83 26.08
C THR A 722 4.20 -8.17 25.68
N TRP A 723 4.19 -6.96 25.12
CA TRP A 723 5.40 -6.22 24.71
C TRP A 723 6.03 -5.49 25.92
N ASN A 724 6.53 -6.28 26.86
CA ASN A 724 7.01 -5.78 28.14
C ASN A 724 8.19 -4.80 28.01
N GLU A 725 9.13 -5.10 27.12
CA GLU A 725 10.30 -4.28 26.82
C GLU A 725 10.57 -4.26 25.32
N GLY A 726 11.17 -3.18 24.84
CA GLY A 726 11.45 -3.02 23.43
C GLY A 726 11.78 -1.58 23.07
N TYR A 727 11.95 -1.35 21.78
CA TYR A 727 12.11 -0.01 21.25
C TYR A 727 11.54 0.11 19.84
N VAL A 728 11.17 1.35 19.50
CA VAL A 728 10.96 1.77 18.12
C VAL A 728 11.76 3.06 17.89
N ARG A 729 12.42 3.16 16.73
CA ARG A 729 13.20 4.34 16.36
C ARG A 729 12.81 4.80 14.98
N GLY A 730 12.78 6.12 14.78
CA GLY A 730 12.61 6.74 13.47
C GLY A 730 11.20 6.79 12.92
N LEU A 731 10.16 6.48 13.70
CA LEU A 731 8.78 6.77 13.28
C LEU A 731 8.60 8.28 13.11
N ARG A 732 7.64 8.69 12.29
CA ARG A 732 7.29 10.10 12.13
C ARG A 732 5.97 10.43 12.81
N ALA A 733 5.82 11.70 13.15
CA ALA A 733 4.58 12.26 13.68
C ALA A 733 4.24 13.58 12.95
N ARG A 734 2.94 13.88 12.86
CA ARG A 734 2.44 15.15 12.31
C ARG A 734 3.09 16.35 13.00
N GLY A 735 3.32 17.41 12.25
CA GLY A 735 4.04 18.61 12.69
C GLY A 735 5.55 18.57 12.46
N GLY A 736 6.06 17.61 11.67
CA GLY A 736 7.50 17.55 11.33
C GLY A 736 8.34 16.98 12.47
N LEU A 737 7.94 15.82 13.01
CA LEU A 737 8.68 15.12 14.06
C LEU A 737 9.14 13.75 13.60
N GLU A 738 10.35 13.38 14.02
CA GLU A 738 10.81 12.00 14.10
C GLU A 738 10.90 11.58 15.58
N VAL A 739 10.46 10.36 15.87
CA VAL A 739 10.19 9.85 17.22
C VAL A 739 10.92 8.52 17.43
N ASP A 740 11.75 8.48 18.47
CA ASP A 740 12.25 7.24 19.05
C ASP A 740 11.64 7.04 20.43
N VAL A 741 11.27 5.80 20.75
CA VAL A 741 10.71 5.39 22.03
C VAL A 741 11.40 4.12 22.49
N GLU A 742 11.89 4.11 23.72
CA GLU A 742 12.33 2.91 24.43
C GLU A 742 11.41 2.70 25.63
N TRP A 743 11.04 1.44 25.91
CA TRP A 743 10.15 1.11 27.01
C TRP A 743 10.58 -0.14 27.78
N SER A 744 10.13 -0.21 29.03
CA SER A 744 10.28 -1.36 29.90
C SER A 744 9.13 -1.40 30.90
N ASN A 745 8.59 -2.59 31.18
CA ASN A 745 7.41 -2.81 32.02
C ASN A 745 6.18 -2.00 31.58
N GLY A 746 5.98 -1.88 30.27
CA GLY A 746 4.87 -1.13 29.67
C GLY A 746 4.95 0.39 29.84
N LEU A 747 6.11 0.91 30.24
CA LEU A 747 6.35 2.32 30.54
C LEU A 747 7.50 2.87 29.70
N ALA A 748 7.39 4.11 29.23
CA ALA A 748 8.47 4.76 28.50
C ALA A 748 9.67 4.97 29.43
N THR A 749 10.86 4.64 28.97
CA THR A 749 12.14 4.87 29.68
C THR A 749 12.93 6.02 29.06
N SER A 750 12.86 6.15 27.73
CA SER A 750 13.47 7.22 26.95
C SER A 750 12.61 7.55 25.73
N VAL A 751 12.44 8.84 25.44
CA VAL A 751 11.84 9.32 24.20
C VAL A 751 12.76 10.36 23.57
N ILE A 752 13.07 10.20 22.28
CA ILE A 752 13.87 11.16 21.51
C ILE A 752 12.99 11.75 20.41
N LEU A 753 12.89 13.08 20.39
CA LEU A 753 12.09 13.83 19.42
C LEU A 753 13.02 14.71 18.59
N ARG A 754 13.03 14.53 17.28
CA ARG A 754 13.80 15.36 16.34
C ARG A 754 12.82 16.24 15.57
N ALA A 755 12.91 17.54 15.75
CA ALA A 755 11.97 18.48 15.14
C ALA A 755 12.54 19.10 13.86
N SER A 756 11.79 19.01 12.77
CA SER A 756 12.04 19.73 11.51
C SER A 756 11.25 21.05 11.42
N GLN A 757 10.44 21.35 12.44
CA GLN A 757 9.67 22.58 12.53
C GLN A 757 9.69 23.15 13.95
N SER A 758 9.58 24.48 14.05
CA SER A 758 9.38 25.15 15.34
C SER A 758 7.90 25.16 15.69
N ARG A 759 7.49 24.38 16.68
CA ARG A 759 6.08 24.22 17.09
C ARG A 759 5.96 23.88 18.57
N HIS A 760 4.80 24.17 19.14
CA HIS A 760 4.41 23.70 20.46
C HIS A 760 3.69 22.35 20.34
N PHE A 761 4.13 21.35 21.10
CA PHE A 761 3.56 20.01 21.10
C PHE A 761 2.95 19.66 22.46
N LEU A 762 1.79 19.02 22.43
CA LEU A 762 1.18 18.37 23.58
C LEU A 762 1.52 16.88 23.53
N LEU A 763 2.23 16.40 24.55
CA LEU A 763 2.69 15.02 24.62
C LEU A 763 1.89 14.22 25.65
N ARG A 764 1.33 13.08 25.23
CA ARG A 764 0.71 12.09 26.11
C ARG A 764 1.64 10.89 26.28
N PHE A 765 1.81 10.44 27.51
CA PHE A 765 2.62 9.26 27.87
C PHE A 765 1.75 8.20 28.55
N PRO A 766 2.14 6.92 28.52
CA PRO A 766 1.37 5.86 29.16
C PRO A 766 1.24 6.14 30.66
N GLN A 767 0.09 5.77 31.24
CA GLN A 767 -0.19 5.94 32.68
C GLN A 767 0.09 7.35 33.21
N GLN A 768 -0.07 8.38 32.36
CA GLN A 768 0.20 9.79 32.70
C GLN A 768 1.62 10.03 33.22
N GLN A 769 2.61 9.26 32.75
CA GLN A 769 4.02 9.48 33.08
C GLN A 769 4.45 10.93 32.81
N ARG A 770 5.44 11.39 33.57
CA ARG A 770 6.07 12.70 33.41
C ARG A 770 7.58 12.54 33.26
N PRO A 771 8.20 13.25 32.30
CA PRO A 771 9.65 13.21 32.14
C PRO A 771 10.32 13.84 33.37
N ILE A 772 11.35 13.19 33.90
CA ILE A 772 12.19 13.76 34.96
C ILE A 772 13.15 14.82 34.43
N ALA A 773 13.50 14.72 33.15
CA ALA A 773 14.31 15.71 32.46
C ALA A 773 13.99 15.72 30.97
N ILE A 774 14.01 16.92 30.40
CA ILE A 774 14.01 17.13 28.96
C ILE A 774 15.28 17.91 28.65
N LYS A 775 16.15 17.35 27.80
CA LYS A 775 17.39 17.99 27.38
C LYS A 775 17.42 18.13 25.87
N ASN A 776 17.95 19.24 25.37
CA ASN A 776 18.24 19.33 23.95
C ASN A 776 19.58 18.64 23.61
N GLN A 777 19.94 18.63 22.33
CA GLN A 777 21.20 18.05 21.84
C GLN A 777 22.50 18.64 22.42
N SER A 778 22.47 19.83 23.02
CA SER A 778 23.64 20.39 23.74
C SER A 778 23.70 19.98 25.21
N GLY A 779 22.75 19.16 25.68
CA GLY A 779 22.62 18.75 27.07
C GLY A 779 21.96 19.80 27.97
N GLN A 780 21.48 20.91 27.40
CA GLN A 780 20.78 21.96 28.15
C GLN A 780 19.38 21.48 28.54
N GLN A 781 19.01 21.69 29.79
CA GLN A 781 17.68 21.42 30.29
C GLN A 781 16.66 22.36 29.63
N ILE A 782 15.58 21.79 29.08
CA ILE A 782 14.48 22.52 28.46
C ILE A 782 13.29 22.55 29.43
N PRO A 783 12.75 23.74 29.74
CA PRO A 783 11.54 23.83 30.55
C PRO A 783 10.34 23.30 29.78
N TRP A 784 9.41 22.69 30.50
CA TRP A 784 8.11 22.22 29.99
C TRP A 784 7.04 22.52 31.03
N SER A 785 5.78 22.59 30.59
CA SER A 785 4.61 22.79 31.46
C SER A 785 3.66 21.60 31.36
N SER A 786 2.80 21.44 32.37
CA SER A 786 1.68 20.48 32.29
C SER A 786 0.46 21.25 31.82
N GLU A 787 -0.20 20.74 30.77
CA GLU A 787 -1.51 21.21 30.33
C GLU A 787 -2.47 20.03 30.48
N HIS A 788 -3.36 20.10 31.47
CA HIS A 788 -4.11 18.95 31.97
C HIS A 788 -3.15 17.78 32.32
N ASP A 789 -3.37 16.62 31.72
CA ASP A 789 -2.55 15.43 31.87
C ASP A 789 -1.47 15.27 30.77
N ARG A 790 -1.25 16.29 29.94
CA ARG A 790 -0.23 16.34 28.88
C ARG A 790 1.01 17.15 29.27
N VAL A 791 2.13 16.85 28.62
CA VAL A 791 3.36 17.64 28.68
C VAL A 791 3.40 18.61 27.48
N ALA A 792 3.36 19.90 27.78
CA ALA A 792 3.49 20.99 26.82
C ALA A 792 4.98 21.33 26.60
N LEU A 793 5.45 21.18 25.37
CA LEU A 793 6.85 21.38 25.00
C LEU A 793 6.99 22.21 23.72
N ALA A 794 7.67 23.35 23.84
CA ALA A 794 8.09 24.14 22.70
C ALA A 794 9.36 23.55 22.08
N MET A 795 9.28 23.18 20.80
CA MET A 795 10.41 22.67 20.02
C MET A 795 10.84 23.67 18.95
N GLN A 796 12.11 23.62 18.59
CA GLN A 796 12.71 24.45 17.54
C GLN A 796 13.17 23.57 16.39
N ASN A 797 13.03 24.10 15.17
CA ASN A 797 13.53 23.45 13.96
C ASN A 797 15.03 23.10 14.08
N GLY A 798 15.38 21.87 13.70
CA GLY A 798 16.74 21.34 13.68
C GLY A 798 17.26 20.90 15.05
N MET A 799 16.40 20.90 16.08
CA MET A 799 16.76 20.50 17.43
C MET A 799 16.24 19.10 17.77
N THR A 800 17.07 18.34 18.48
CA THR A 800 16.72 17.06 19.09
C THR A 800 16.50 17.23 20.59
N TYR A 801 15.46 16.60 21.11
CA TYR A 801 15.06 16.60 22.52
C TYR A 801 15.04 15.17 23.06
N THR A 802 15.75 14.94 24.17
CA THR A 802 15.74 13.68 24.89
C THR A 802 14.96 13.84 26.18
N LEU A 803 13.89 13.05 26.30
CA LEU A 803 13.03 12.96 27.47
C LEU A 803 13.37 11.67 28.22
N SER A 804 13.70 11.78 29.49
CA SER A 804 14.00 10.63 30.35
C SER A 804 12.93 10.45 31.41
N PHE A 805 12.63 9.20 31.75
CA PHE A 805 11.61 8.81 32.72
C PHE A 805 12.24 8.05 33.90
N ARG A 806 11.44 7.80 34.93
CA ARG A 806 11.84 7.07 36.14
C ARG A 806 11.52 5.59 36.04
#